data_AF-S7T9U7-F1
#
_entry.id   AF-S7T9U7-F1
#
_cell.length_a   1.000
_cell.length_b   1.000
_cell.length_c   1.000
_cell.angle_alpha   90.00
_cell.angle_beta   90.00
_cell.angle_gamma   90.00
#
_symmetry.space_group_name_H-M   'P 1'
#
loop_
_entity.id
_entity.type
_entity.pdbx_description
1 polymer ?
#
loop_
_entity_poly.entity_id
_entity_poly.type
_entity_poly.pdbx_seq_one_letter_code
_entity_poly.pdbx_strand_id
1 'polypeptide(L)'
;MTFPRPDASYWNDKLAAYLHDPPDKAFSIRGHEERSARLLSVLGLQRPNEAFWKKADGIASGFERGQVPSYSSDPDRNGAVDFAENPVITHPTARDGRLRIDLPFGEGESAADIVARQVESFLEREIGMKPGDGGYSGKPVFANDEDAFAFARFLYIHHGMRFKLAESDVGGIGGLWHRLPADTRFPDHTIWQHNALTSALYSCMAMAGDMRQVGILAFSITPVQPFIAKARKLRDYWTGSVILSWLAFEGLRWVMEHLGPDHLLYPSLVDQPLVNEYLRKTWEMDDIASLSREKKIASLPNKFLCLVPLEQAREITGSIEAHIRENWSELCRKVFLEVCERTAIRGDHLGDMFTRQTERYWDLRSTVVKLLEKTDIPEARGLLHDGAMNAATGMVDVFSSLVRENWHTEMDARGLLYANTHQLVQTALAAGKSLNAVTRSEEPGRKCRLCGEFEALHDSPYTGAEAASTYKTGLERFWNALTDAWQAEADLDGKEQLCALCLTKRIAYRILKEDKTHILNGCFDDAEGFPSTTEMAMYGEFRRRGITTREERRKLAQRIYDNEAEDAVDTPDRYYAILVMDGDHMGRLINGETIGAAWATSMHPEMRRRLESPSFDARYRKAWAPLLARNEKRLITPSIHAAISEALGDFSIHGAARIVKRHHGRLIYAGGDDVCAVLPVSTAVRAAREISEFYTSGFNLIDAGEVCSAADPWAPEPGKLAIGLGANGDRISISAGILICHHKAGLSQMIARAHALLENHAKEGAGRAACAVELSKRSGGSRFFTRKWKDPAWESFQNLGRWISAGERQQVSRSLAYRLNLFRDGVNAMLQRDDGRGMLVRLLEAQLERSGIRPVGAEKRVVAEGIVDIVLAPGDDGRPIFRPEGLIVAAFAADTESEVS
;
A
#
# COMPACT_ATOMS: atom_id res chain seq x y z
N MET A 1 -10.18 31.11 7.60
CA MET A 1 -8.89 31.52 8.19
C MET A 1 -7.87 30.53 7.67
N THR A 2 -6.82 31.02 7.03
CA THR A 2 -5.75 30.19 6.46
C THR A 2 -4.68 30.02 7.51
N PHE A 3 -4.40 28.77 7.91
CA PHE A 3 -3.26 28.46 8.77
C PHE A 3 -1.97 29.00 8.12
N PRO A 4 -1.10 29.71 8.86
CA PRO A 4 0.07 30.38 8.27
C PRO A 4 1.10 29.37 7.74
N ARG A 5 1.80 29.74 6.67
CA ARG A 5 2.98 28.99 6.21
C ARG A 5 4.16 29.23 7.17
N PRO A 6 4.92 28.18 7.55
CA PRO A 6 6.09 28.35 8.41
C PRO A 6 7.26 29.05 7.69
N ASP A 7 8.04 29.80 8.46
CA ASP A 7 9.25 30.49 8.03
C ASP A 7 10.52 29.62 8.14
N ALA A 8 11.67 30.15 7.74
CA ALA A 8 12.95 29.47 7.85
C ALA A 8 13.31 29.07 9.29
N SER A 9 12.92 29.86 10.30
CA SER A 9 13.22 29.55 11.71
C SER A 9 12.55 28.24 12.11
N TYR A 10 11.27 28.09 11.76
CA TYR A 10 10.54 26.85 12.02
C TYR A 10 11.24 25.63 11.41
N TRP A 11 11.58 25.70 10.12
CA TRP A 11 12.20 24.57 9.41
C TRP A 11 13.61 24.25 9.93
N ASN A 12 14.37 25.27 10.30
CA ASN A 12 15.71 25.10 10.87
C ASN A 12 15.67 24.45 12.26
N ASP A 13 14.80 24.93 13.15
CA ASP A 13 14.61 24.34 14.48
C ASP A 13 14.10 22.90 14.39
N LYS A 14 13.18 22.66 13.47
CA LYS A 14 12.64 21.33 13.17
C LYS A 14 13.70 20.38 12.65
N LEU A 15 14.53 20.81 11.68
CA LEU A 15 15.64 19.99 11.18
C LEU A 15 16.68 19.72 12.28
N ALA A 16 16.94 20.70 13.15
CA ALA A 16 17.83 20.54 14.28
C ALA A 16 17.31 19.53 15.31
N ALA A 17 15.99 19.50 15.55
CA ALA A 17 15.34 18.48 16.35
C ALA A 17 15.33 17.10 15.65
N TYR A 18 15.17 17.06 14.33
CA TYR A 18 15.23 15.83 13.54
C TYR A 18 16.61 15.16 13.67
N LEU A 19 17.69 15.91 13.48
CA LEU A 19 19.07 15.40 13.56
C LEU A 19 19.66 15.44 14.98
N HIS A 20 18.83 15.49 16.04
CA HIS A 20 19.31 15.42 17.43
C HIS A 20 20.15 14.15 17.66
N ASP A 21 19.75 13.05 17.04
CA ASP A 21 20.55 11.86 16.85
C ASP A 21 21.07 11.77 15.41
N PRO A 22 22.35 11.47 15.19
CA PRO A 22 22.89 11.34 13.86
C PRO A 22 22.51 9.96 13.25
N PRO A 23 22.39 9.83 11.92
CA PRO A 23 21.99 8.58 11.25
C PRO A 23 22.88 7.36 11.56
N ASP A 24 24.14 7.59 11.94
CA ASP A 24 25.14 6.57 12.29
C ASP A 24 25.13 6.18 13.78
N LYS A 25 24.16 6.66 14.59
CA LYS A 25 24.08 6.43 16.04
C LYS A 25 24.27 4.96 16.44
N ALA A 26 23.72 4.03 15.67
CA ALA A 26 23.78 2.59 15.94
C ALA A 26 25.23 2.08 16.12
N PHE A 27 26.20 2.65 15.40
CA PHE A 27 27.60 2.22 15.45
C PHE A 27 28.33 2.70 16.71
N SER A 28 27.86 3.77 17.35
CA SER A 28 28.41 4.20 18.64
C SER A 28 27.46 5.15 19.37
N ILE A 29 26.90 4.69 20.49
CA ILE A 29 26.10 5.52 21.38
C ILE A 29 26.97 6.54 22.12
N ARG A 30 28.27 6.29 22.32
CA ARG A 30 29.13 7.26 22.99
C ARG A 30 29.51 8.38 22.01
N GLY A 31 29.35 9.64 22.44
CA GLY A 31 29.71 10.81 21.62
C GLY A 31 28.77 11.10 20.44
N HIS A 32 27.63 10.42 20.31
CA HIS A 32 26.67 10.64 19.22
C HIS A 32 26.17 12.09 19.17
N GLU A 33 25.97 12.73 20.32
CA GLU A 33 25.58 14.13 20.39
C GLU A 33 26.62 15.03 19.71
N GLU A 34 27.92 14.83 19.97
CA GLU A 34 29.00 15.61 19.35
C GLU A 34 29.01 15.41 17.83
N ARG A 35 28.75 14.18 17.35
CA ARG A 35 28.62 13.90 15.92
C ARG A 35 27.41 14.60 15.29
N SER A 36 26.25 14.57 15.97
CA SER A 36 25.08 15.35 15.59
C SER A 36 25.38 16.86 15.51
N ALA A 37 26.11 17.42 16.48
CA ALA A 37 26.49 18.83 16.45
C ALA A 37 27.37 19.19 15.23
N ARG A 38 28.32 18.32 14.87
CA ARG A 38 29.11 18.49 13.64
C ARG A 38 28.25 18.40 12.39
N LEU A 39 27.33 17.43 12.33
CA LEU A 39 26.38 17.27 11.23
C LEU A 39 25.49 18.52 11.04
N LEU A 40 25.00 19.10 12.14
CA LEU A 40 24.25 20.35 12.11
C LEU A 40 25.12 21.52 11.63
N SER A 41 26.37 21.59 12.10
CA SER A 41 27.32 22.62 11.65
C SER A 41 27.60 22.54 10.15
N VAL A 42 27.70 21.33 9.57
CA VAL A 42 27.82 21.11 8.12
C VAL A 42 26.63 21.71 7.36
N LEU A 43 25.44 21.71 7.97
CA LEU A 43 24.22 22.30 7.42
C LEU A 43 24.03 23.78 7.81
N GLY A 44 25.00 24.41 8.50
CA GLY A 44 24.88 25.79 8.96
C GLY A 44 23.86 25.99 10.08
N LEU A 45 23.55 24.94 10.85
CA LEU A 45 22.57 24.93 11.93
C LEU A 45 23.24 24.81 13.30
N GLN A 46 22.50 25.25 14.33
CA GLN A 46 22.86 25.07 15.72
C GLN A 46 21.85 24.15 16.40
N ARG A 47 22.23 23.59 17.56
CA ARG A 47 21.31 22.77 18.34
C ARG A 47 20.13 23.61 18.85
N PRO A 48 18.91 23.04 18.90
CA PRO A 48 17.73 23.75 19.38
C PRO A 48 17.77 23.89 20.92
N ASN A 49 16.90 24.75 21.46
CA ASN A 49 16.73 24.97 22.91
C ASN A 49 16.45 23.65 23.66
N GLU A 50 17.28 23.34 24.68
CA GLU A 50 17.31 22.07 25.38
C GLU A 50 16.00 21.59 26.00
N ALA A 51 15.11 22.49 26.42
CA ALA A 51 13.95 22.11 27.22
C ALA A 51 12.92 21.28 26.42
N PHE A 52 12.57 21.69 25.20
CA PHE A 52 11.53 21.05 24.41
C PHE A 52 12.03 19.80 23.68
N TRP A 53 13.24 19.84 23.09
CA TRP A 53 13.71 18.70 22.30
C TRP A 53 14.06 17.49 23.19
N LYS A 54 14.64 17.68 24.38
CA LYS A 54 14.92 16.58 25.32
C LYS A 54 13.62 15.90 25.79
N LYS A 55 12.55 16.67 25.94
CA LYS A 55 11.23 16.12 26.26
C LYS A 55 10.64 15.36 25.07
N ALA A 56 10.78 15.90 23.85
CA ALA A 56 10.33 15.25 22.63
C ALA A 56 11.02 13.89 22.42
N ASP A 57 12.35 13.83 22.55
CA ASP A 57 13.12 12.58 22.51
C ASP A 57 12.67 11.63 23.64
N GLY A 58 12.53 12.13 24.88
CA GLY A 58 12.04 11.31 25.98
C GLY A 58 10.67 10.67 25.71
N ILE A 59 9.75 11.40 25.07
CA ILE A 59 8.44 10.88 24.65
C ILE A 59 8.60 9.88 23.48
N ALA A 60 9.36 10.24 22.43
CA ALA A 60 9.64 9.40 21.26
C ALA A 60 10.26 8.05 21.65
N SER A 61 11.37 8.10 22.40
CA SER A 61 12.03 6.96 23.03
C SER A 61 11.05 6.13 23.87
N GLY A 62 10.15 6.77 24.63
CA GLY A 62 9.14 6.11 25.44
C GLY A 62 8.07 5.36 24.64
N PHE A 63 7.80 5.75 23.39
CA PHE A 63 6.99 4.95 22.47
C PHE A 63 7.73 3.68 22.07
N GLU A 64 9.00 3.82 21.71
CA GLU A 64 9.71 2.80 20.97
C GLU A 64 10.29 1.71 21.87
N ARG A 65 10.85 2.02 23.04
CA ARG A 65 11.50 1.00 23.90
C ARG A 65 10.84 0.87 25.27
N GLY A 66 10.91 -0.36 25.80
CA GLY A 66 10.65 -0.60 27.21
C GLY A 66 11.77 -0.05 28.09
N GLN A 67 11.60 -0.12 29.40
CA GLN A 67 12.62 0.34 30.36
C GLN A 67 13.74 -0.69 30.50
N VAL A 68 14.89 -0.43 29.87
CA VAL A 68 16.11 -1.25 29.92
C VAL A 68 17.28 -0.45 30.50
N PRO A 69 18.33 -1.10 31.06
CA PRO A 69 19.49 -0.39 31.58
C PRO A 69 20.18 0.45 30.49
N SER A 70 20.80 1.55 30.92
CA SER A 70 21.72 2.31 30.08
C SER A 70 23.11 1.66 30.08
N TYR A 71 24.09 2.32 29.46
CA TYR A 71 25.49 1.94 29.57
C TYR A 71 25.96 1.95 31.04
N SER A 72 26.77 0.95 31.39
CA SER A 72 27.48 0.86 32.67
C SER A 72 28.86 0.25 32.44
N SER A 73 29.86 0.68 33.20
CA SER A 73 31.17 0.03 33.22
C SER A 73 31.14 -1.33 33.93
N ASP A 74 30.13 -1.56 34.77
CA ASP A 74 29.87 -2.85 35.42
C ASP A 74 29.12 -3.79 34.44
N PRO A 75 29.71 -4.93 34.04
CA PRO A 75 29.10 -5.86 33.09
C PRO A 75 27.72 -6.38 33.54
N ASP A 76 27.50 -6.58 34.84
CA ASP A 76 26.24 -7.08 35.39
C ASP A 76 25.13 -5.99 35.43
N ARG A 77 25.47 -4.77 35.01
CA ARG A 77 24.54 -3.62 34.93
C ARG A 77 24.56 -2.93 33.57
N ASN A 78 25.37 -3.42 32.62
CA ASN A 78 25.54 -2.80 31.30
C ASN A 78 24.43 -3.22 30.33
N GLY A 79 23.54 -2.28 29.98
CA GLY A 79 22.50 -2.49 28.99
C GLY A 79 22.91 -2.14 27.55
N ALA A 80 24.07 -1.54 27.32
CA ALA A 80 24.49 -1.15 25.97
C ALA A 80 24.81 -2.38 25.11
N VAL A 81 24.29 -2.39 23.87
CA VAL A 81 24.60 -3.39 22.86
C VAL A 81 25.42 -2.71 21.77
N ASP A 82 26.59 -3.28 21.47
CA ASP A 82 27.43 -2.83 20.37
C ASP A 82 26.92 -3.46 19.07
N PHE A 83 26.40 -2.62 18.18
CA PHE A 83 25.88 -3.06 16.89
C PHE A 83 27.01 -3.42 15.92
N ALA A 84 28.20 -2.82 16.03
CA ALA A 84 29.31 -3.16 15.16
C ALA A 84 29.85 -4.58 15.44
N GLU A 85 29.83 -5.01 16.71
CA GLU A 85 30.24 -6.36 17.11
C GLU A 85 29.16 -7.42 16.84
N ASN A 86 27.88 -7.08 17.03
CA ASN A 86 26.76 -8.00 16.83
C ASN A 86 25.60 -7.31 16.09
N PRO A 87 25.74 -7.10 14.77
CA PRO A 87 24.78 -6.35 13.97
C PRO A 87 23.55 -7.20 13.65
N VAL A 88 22.54 -7.08 14.51
CA VAL A 88 21.23 -7.74 14.33
C VAL A 88 20.14 -6.70 14.23
N ILE A 89 19.30 -6.82 13.21
CA ILE A 89 18.01 -6.13 13.13
C ILE A 89 16.85 -7.13 13.25
N THR A 90 15.73 -6.66 13.78
CA THR A 90 14.54 -7.48 14.02
C THR A 90 13.34 -6.94 13.24
N HIS A 91 12.44 -7.82 12.83
CA HIS A 91 11.28 -7.45 12.04
C HIS A 91 10.17 -6.94 12.97
N PRO A 92 9.57 -5.76 12.73
CA PRO A 92 8.65 -5.11 13.68
C PRO A 92 7.33 -5.87 13.91
N THR A 93 6.91 -6.69 12.96
CA THR A 93 5.63 -7.42 12.98
C THR A 93 5.75 -8.94 12.91
N ALA A 94 6.86 -9.50 12.42
CA ALA A 94 6.99 -10.94 12.21
C ALA A 94 7.21 -11.67 13.53
N ARG A 95 6.81 -12.94 13.61
CA ARG A 95 6.98 -13.73 14.84
C ARG A 95 8.45 -13.96 15.20
N ASP A 96 9.26 -14.40 14.24
CA ASP A 96 10.67 -14.77 14.43
C ASP A 96 11.57 -14.09 13.39
N GLY A 97 11.22 -12.87 12.96
CA GLY A 97 11.97 -12.14 11.94
C GLY A 97 13.23 -11.49 12.51
N ARG A 98 14.38 -12.04 12.17
CA ARG A 98 15.70 -11.45 12.46
C ARG A 98 16.56 -11.47 11.21
N LEU A 99 17.50 -10.54 11.11
CA LEU A 99 18.53 -10.52 10.09
C LEU A 99 19.87 -10.17 10.74
N ARG A 100 20.87 -11.04 10.61
CA ARG A 100 22.25 -10.71 10.92
C ARG A 100 22.86 -10.01 9.72
N ILE A 101 23.62 -8.95 9.96
CA ILE A 101 24.29 -8.18 8.92
C ILE A 101 25.78 -8.52 8.92
N ASP A 102 26.38 -8.72 7.76
CA ASP A 102 27.82 -8.91 7.61
C ASP A 102 28.46 -7.55 7.31
N LEU A 103 28.85 -6.82 8.36
CA LEU A 103 29.39 -5.46 8.20
C LEU A 103 30.79 -5.48 7.58
N PRO A 104 31.15 -4.50 6.73
CA PRO A 104 32.42 -4.49 5.99
C PRO A 104 33.63 -4.01 6.82
N PHE A 105 33.49 -3.84 8.13
CA PHE A 105 34.51 -3.22 8.98
C PHE A 105 35.51 -4.25 9.52
N GLY A 106 36.81 -3.92 9.46
CA GLY A 106 37.88 -4.77 10.00
C GLY A 106 38.05 -4.66 11.52
N GLU A 107 38.77 -5.61 12.11
CA GLU A 107 39.13 -5.57 13.54
C GLU A 107 39.97 -4.32 13.87
N GLY A 108 39.53 -3.53 14.84
CA GLY A 108 40.25 -2.34 15.34
C GLY A 108 39.91 -1.02 14.66
N GLU A 109 39.04 -1.01 13.64
CA GLU A 109 38.52 0.21 13.02
C GLU A 109 37.26 0.72 13.77
N SER A 110 37.19 2.02 14.03
CA SER A 110 35.99 2.64 14.57
C SER A 110 34.98 2.84 13.45
N ALA A 111 34.07 1.88 13.27
CA ALA A 111 32.98 1.94 12.29
C ALA A 111 32.22 3.27 12.36
N ALA A 112 31.94 3.75 13.58
CA ALA A 112 31.27 5.03 13.80
C ALA A 112 32.06 6.23 13.25
N ASP A 113 33.38 6.29 13.44
CA ASP A 113 34.19 7.41 12.94
C ASP A 113 34.32 7.38 11.42
N ILE A 114 34.45 6.19 10.82
CA ILE A 114 34.51 6.01 9.37
C ILE A 114 33.20 6.48 8.75
N VAL A 115 32.07 5.95 9.23
CA VAL A 115 30.74 6.28 8.69
C VAL A 115 30.42 7.75 8.92
N ALA A 116 30.64 8.30 10.12
CA ALA A 116 30.36 9.69 10.41
C ALA A 116 31.13 10.66 9.50
N ARG A 117 32.44 10.46 9.32
CA ARG A 117 33.25 11.32 8.42
C ARG A 117 32.77 11.25 6.98
N GLN A 118 32.37 10.08 6.51
CA GLN A 118 31.86 9.94 5.15
C GLN A 118 30.48 10.60 4.98
N VAL A 119 29.61 10.53 5.97
CA VAL A 119 28.31 11.23 5.98
C VAL A 119 28.51 12.75 6.02
N GLU A 120 29.39 13.25 6.90
CA GLU A 120 29.76 14.67 6.98
C GLU A 120 30.27 15.17 5.61
N SER A 121 31.26 14.47 5.04
CA SER A 121 31.81 14.82 3.72
C SER A 121 30.80 14.70 2.58
N PHE A 122 29.85 13.77 2.67
CA PHE A 122 28.77 13.64 1.71
C PHE A 122 27.87 14.88 1.75
N LEU A 123 27.37 15.26 2.92
CA LEU A 123 26.44 16.39 3.05
C LEU A 123 27.08 17.74 2.73
N GLU A 124 28.35 17.94 3.08
CA GLU A 124 29.10 19.15 2.73
C GLU A 124 29.12 19.40 1.21
N ARG A 125 29.24 18.33 0.41
CA ARG A 125 29.25 18.45 -1.06
C ARG A 125 27.86 18.59 -1.66
N GLU A 126 26.87 17.94 -1.05
CA GLU A 126 25.57 17.71 -1.68
C GLU A 126 24.56 18.83 -1.45
N ILE A 127 24.53 19.45 -0.26
CA ILE A 127 23.44 20.39 0.10
C ILE A 127 23.86 21.85 0.10
N GLY A 128 24.98 22.20 0.77
CA GLY A 128 25.34 23.60 1.06
C GLY A 128 24.62 24.18 2.30
N MET A 129 25.18 25.25 2.89
CA MET A 129 24.70 25.81 4.16
C MET A 129 23.58 26.84 3.98
N LYS A 130 23.69 27.70 2.96
CA LYS A 130 22.77 28.78 2.63
C LYS A 130 22.42 28.77 1.14
N PRO A 131 21.33 29.45 0.73
CA PRO A 131 21.00 29.58 -0.69
C PRO A 131 22.19 30.13 -1.50
N GLY A 132 22.57 29.42 -2.56
CA GLY A 132 23.68 29.80 -3.44
C GLY A 132 25.07 29.26 -3.06
N ASP A 133 25.23 28.53 -1.95
CA ASP A 133 26.53 28.02 -1.49
C ASP A 133 27.08 26.83 -2.31
N GLY A 134 26.35 26.36 -3.33
CA GLY A 134 26.70 25.21 -4.18
C GLY A 134 25.93 23.94 -3.80
N GLY A 135 26.15 22.85 -4.56
CA GLY A 135 25.33 21.63 -4.42
C GLY A 135 23.85 21.92 -4.70
N TYR A 136 22.96 21.32 -3.89
CA TYR A 136 21.51 21.50 -3.97
C TYR A 136 21.07 22.93 -3.63
N SER A 137 21.74 23.62 -2.70
CA SER A 137 21.44 25.02 -2.35
C SER A 137 21.69 26.00 -3.50
N GLY A 138 22.50 25.61 -4.49
CA GLY A 138 22.80 26.41 -5.68
C GLY A 138 21.71 26.39 -6.76
N LYS A 139 20.61 25.65 -6.56
CA LYS A 139 19.52 25.55 -7.53
C LYS A 139 18.79 26.90 -7.68
N PRO A 140 18.37 27.28 -8.90
CA PRO A 140 17.74 28.58 -9.15
C PRO A 140 16.48 28.84 -8.32
N VAL A 141 15.73 27.79 -7.97
CA VAL A 141 14.51 27.88 -7.14
C VAL A 141 14.75 28.49 -5.75
N PHE A 142 15.99 28.50 -5.25
CA PHE A 142 16.34 29.06 -3.93
C PHE A 142 16.94 30.47 -3.99
N ALA A 143 17.09 31.06 -5.18
CA ALA A 143 17.79 32.34 -5.33
C ALA A 143 17.13 33.46 -4.49
N ASN A 144 17.80 33.85 -3.40
CA ASN A 144 17.33 34.81 -2.39
C ASN A 144 16.05 34.40 -1.62
N ASP A 145 15.76 33.10 -1.51
CA ASP A 145 14.60 32.58 -0.76
C ASP A 145 15.06 31.61 0.34
N GLU A 146 15.32 32.16 1.53
CA GLU A 146 15.77 31.39 2.70
C GLU A 146 14.67 30.46 3.24
N ASP A 147 13.40 30.89 3.19
CA ASP A 147 12.27 30.10 3.67
C ASP A 147 12.07 28.85 2.79
N ALA A 148 12.09 29.02 1.47
CA ALA A 148 12.00 27.92 0.52
C ALA A 148 13.17 26.95 0.67
N PHE A 149 14.40 27.45 0.82
CA PHE A 149 15.56 26.58 1.00
C PHE A 149 15.51 25.81 2.32
N ALA A 150 15.12 26.43 3.43
CA ALA A 150 15.03 25.76 4.72
C ALA A 150 14.02 24.59 4.68
N PHE A 151 12.86 24.81 4.06
CA PHE A 151 11.88 23.74 3.85
C PHE A 151 12.39 22.65 2.90
N ALA A 152 12.98 23.03 1.76
CA ALA A 152 13.53 22.09 0.79
C ALA A 152 14.65 21.23 1.38
N ARG A 153 15.50 21.81 2.23
CA ARG A 153 16.54 21.08 2.96
C ARG A 153 15.94 20.07 3.93
N PHE A 154 14.87 20.42 4.65
CA PHE A 154 14.15 19.46 5.48
C PHE A 154 13.57 18.30 4.65
N LEU A 155 12.92 18.60 3.52
CA LEU A 155 12.42 17.59 2.59
C LEU A 155 13.54 16.67 2.09
N TYR A 156 14.71 17.24 1.74
CA TYR A 156 15.86 16.47 1.25
C TYR A 156 16.38 15.50 2.32
N ILE A 157 16.53 15.97 3.56
CA ILE A 157 17.01 15.13 4.66
C ILE A 157 16.00 14.03 4.99
N HIS A 158 14.71 14.36 5.04
CA HIS A 158 13.66 13.40 5.41
C HIS A 158 13.38 12.35 4.31
N HIS A 159 13.32 12.76 3.04
CA HIS A 159 12.99 11.87 1.93
C HIS A 159 14.21 11.30 1.23
N GLY A 160 15.20 12.15 0.91
CA GLY A 160 16.30 11.82 0.01
C GLY A 160 17.55 11.23 0.65
N MET A 161 17.93 11.70 1.84
CA MET A 161 19.24 11.39 2.44
C MET A 161 19.52 9.89 2.49
N ARG A 162 18.58 9.07 2.99
CA ARG A 162 18.79 7.60 3.07
C ARG A 162 18.97 6.93 1.72
N PHE A 163 18.27 7.37 0.67
CA PHE A 163 18.45 6.83 -0.69
C PHE A 163 19.81 7.22 -1.23
N LYS A 164 20.18 8.49 -1.05
CA LYS A 164 21.45 9.02 -1.52
C LYS A 164 22.66 8.36 -0.86
N LEU A 165 22.59 8.15 0.44
CA LEU A 165 23.61 7.42 1.20
C LEU A 165 23.70 5.96 0.73
N ALA A 166 22.56 5.31 0.47
CA ALA A 166 22.53 3.92 0.02
C ALA A 166 23.01 3.73 -1.43
N GLU A 167 22.57 4.57 -2.35
CA GLU A 167 22.95 4.53 -3.78
C GLU A 167 24.42 4.91 -3.99
N SER A 168 24.94 5.83 -3.18
CA SER A 168 26.36 6.23 -3.22
C SER A 168 27.27 5.34 -2.35
N ASP A 169 26.70 4.29 -1.76
CA ASP A 169 27.36 3.35 -0.84
C ASP A 169 28.22 4.02 0.24
N VAL A 170 27.69 5.09 0.84
CA VAL A 170 28.40 5.86 1.87
C VAL A 170 28.63 4.95 3.09
N GLY A 171 29.88 4.80 3.49
CA GLY A 171 30.29 3.92 4.59
C GLY A 171 30.35 2.43 4.24
N GLY A 172 30.13 2.04 2.97
CA GLY A 172 30.13 0.63 2.54
C GLY A 172 28.93 -0.18 3.03
N ILE A 173 27.85 0.49 3.45
CA ILE A 173 26.67 -0.15 4.06
C ILE A 173 25.41 -0.05 3.20
N GLY A 174 25.49 0.50 1.99
CA GLY A 174 24.41 0.53 0.99
C GLY A 174 22.99 0.60 1.53
N GLY A 175 22.15 -0.38 1.17
CA GLY A 175 20.75 -0.46 1.56
C GLY A 175 20.46 -0.56 3.05
N LEU A 176 21.47 -0.84 3.90
CA LEU A 176 21.32 -0.82 5.36
C LEU A 176 20.95 0.57 5.87
N TRP A 177 21.29 1.65 5.16
CA TRP A 177 20.87 3.00 5.51
C TRP A 177 19.36 3.12 5.71
N HIS A 178 18.55 2.32 5.02
CA HIS A 178 17.09 2.30 5.20
C HIS A 178 16.63 1.63 6.50
N ARG A 179 17.49 0.84 7.16
CA ARG A 179 17.13 -0.04 8.30
C ARG A 179 18.08 0.05 9.50
N LEU A 180 18.99 1.02 9.54
CA LEU A 180 19.80 1.27 10.74
C LEU A 180 18.89 1.53 11.95
N PRO A 181 19.09 0.82 13.06
CA PRO A 181 18.20 0.92 14.22
C PRO A 181 18.43 2.22 15.00
N ALA A 182 17.37 2.80 15.54
CA ALA A 182 17.51 3.93 16.47
C ALA A 182 18.06 3.47 17.84
N ASP A 183 17.68 2.27 18.25
CA ASP A 183 18.10 1.65 19.50
C ASP A 183 18.63 0.24 19.25
N THR A 184 19.91 0.02 19.52
CA THR A 184 20.57 -1.28 19.29
C THR A 184 20.04 -2.40 20.20
N ARG A 185 19.33 -2.07 21.29
CA ARG A 185 18.72 -3.04 22.20
C ARG A 185 17.36 -3.52 21.71
N PHE A 186 16.67 -2.70 20.91
CA PHE A 186 15.41 -3.01 20.23
C PHE A 186 15.51 -2.60 18.75
N PRO A 187 16.23 -3.37 17.93
CA PRO A 187 16.55 -2.97 16.56
C PRO A 187 15.39 -3.27 15.58
N ASP A 188 14.16 -2.96 15.99
CA ASP A 188 12.91 -3.18 15.24
C ASP A 188 12.35 -1.91 14.57
N HIS A 189 12.93 -0.75 14.89
CA HIS A 189 12.56 0.56 14.35
C HIS A 189 13.80 1.34 13.92
N THR A 190 13.62 2.17 12.89
CA THR A 190 14.75 2.85 12.24
C THR A 190 15.06 4.19 12.89
N ILE A 191 16.32 4.64 12.79
CA ILE A 191 16.72 5.98 13.22
C ILE A 191 15.92 7.09 12.54
N TRP A 192 15.51 6.89 11.28
CA TRP A 192 14.69 7.85 10.53
C TRP A 192 13.30 8.05 11.12
N GLN A 193 12.68 6.98 11.62
CA GLN A 193 11.36 7.03 12.25
C GLN A 193 11.44 7.69 13.62
N HIS A 194 12.45 7.34 14.41
CA HIS A 194 12.72 7.97 15.71
C HIS A 194 12.92 9.48 15.55
N ASN A 195 13.82 9.89 14.66
CA ASN A 195 14.12 11.28 14.37
C ASN A 195 12.90 12.06 13.86
N ALA A 196 12.09 11.45 12.97
CA ALA A 196 10.84 12.03 12.50
C ALA A 196 9.84 12.26 13.65
N LEU A 197 9.67 11.27 14.52
CA LEU A 197 8.76 11.36 15.66
C LEU A 197 9.21 12.44 16.65
N THR A 198 10.50 12.49 17.00
CA THR A 198 11.07 13.52 17.88
C THR A 198 10.86 14.92 17.30
N SER A 199 11.15 15.10 16.01
CA SER A 199 10.94 16.37 15.31
C SER A 199 9.47 16.80 15.26
N ALA A 200 8.54 15.90 14.95
CA ALA A 200 7.11 16.21 14.89
C ALA A 200 6.53 16.55 16.27
N LEU A 201 6.93 15.81 17.32
CA LEU A 201 6.54 16.10 18.70
C LEU A 201 7.07 17.45 19.16
N TYR A 202 8.34 17.75 18.86
CA TYR A 202 8.97 19.03 19.16
C TYR A 202 8.18 20.19 18.53
N SER A 203 7.90 20.14 17.23
CA SER A 203 7.18 21.22 16.55
C SER A 203 5.73 21.37 17.01
N CYS A 204 5.04 20.26 17.33
CA CYS A 204 3.69 20.34 17.91
C CYS A 204 3.71 21.07 19.27
N MET A 205 4.62 20.70 20.16
CA MET A 205 4.74 21.32 21.49
C MET A 205 5.18 22.79 21.39
N ALA A 206 6.13 23.10 20.50
CA ALA A 206 6.61 24.46 20.30
C ALA A 206 5.50 25.39 19.79
N MET A 207 4.71 24.95 18.80
CA MET A 207 3.60 25.73 18.25
C MET A 207 2.46 25.95 19.25
N ALA A 208 2.21 24.97 20.12
CA ALA A 208 1.19 25.09 21.16
C ALA A 208 1.67 25.84 22.42
N GLY A 209 2.98 26.02 22.58
CA GLY A 209 3.57 26.57 23.81
C GLY A 209 3.37 25.70 25.06
N ASP A 210 2.79 24.50 24.92
CA ASP A 210 2.49 23.56 26.00
C ASP A 210 2.86 22.14 25.57
N MET A 211 3.65 21.47 26.43
CA MET A 211 4.14 20.11 26.25
C MET A 211 3.03 19.03 26.28
N ARG A 212 1.80 19.39 26.66
CA ARG A 212 0.63 18.48 26.70
C ARG A 212 -0.29 18.58 25.48
N GLN A 213 -0.10 19.58 24.63
CA GLN A 213 -1.02 19.91 23.53
C GLN A 213 -0.69 19.16 22.23
N VAL A 214 -0.51 17.84 22.30
CA VAL A 214 -0.26 16.99 21.12
C VAL A 214 -1.40 16.01 20.92
N GLY A 215 -1.92 15.95 19.69
CA GLY A 215 -3.02 15.07 19.30
C GLY A 215 -2.71 14.26 18.05
N ILE A 216 -3.49 13.19 17.86
CA ILE A 216 -3.53 12.41 16.63
C ILE A 216 -4.79 12.82 15.86
N LEU A 217 -4.58 13.29 14.62
CA LEU A 217 -5.62 13.53 13.63
C LEU A 217 -5.77 12.30 12.75
N ALA A 218 -6.99 11.80 12.59
CA ALA A 218 -7.36 10.89 11.51
C ALA A 218 -8.25 11.62 10.49
N PHE A 219 -7.88 11.56 9.21
CA PHE A 219 -8.61 12.19 8.11
C PHE A 219 -9.03 11.14 7.08
N SER A 220 -10.23 11.26 6.50
CA SER A 220 -10.68 10.37 5.43
C SER A 220 -11.46 11.08 4.32
N ILE A 221 -11.23 10.61 3.10
CA ILE A 221 -11.89 11.04 1.86
C ILE A 221 -12.87 9.95 1.41
N THR A 222 -14.15 10.28 1.23
CA THR A 222 -15.18 9.34 0.79
C THR A 222 -16.14 10.00 -0.20
N PRO A 223 -16.83 9.25 -1.09
CA PRO A 223 -16.85 7.79 -1.24
C PRO A 223 -15.73 7.21 -2.12
N VAL A 224 -15.26 5.98 -1.83
CA VAL A 224 -14.20 5.31 -2.62
C VAL A 224 -14.78 4.47 -3.76
N GLN A 225 -15.36 3.30 -3.45
CA GLN A 225 -15.88 2.35 -4.45
C GLN A 225 -16.98 2.96 -5.34
N PRO A 226 -17.95 3.73 -4.81
CA PRO A 226 -18.92 4.45 -5.65
C PRO A 226 -18.28 5.42 -6.66
N PHE A 227 -17.09 5.94 -6.40
CA PHE A 227 -16.37 6.79 -7.34
C PHE A 227 -15.59 5.96 -8.36
N ILE A 228 -14.74 5.04 -7.90
CA ILE A 228 -13.80 4.32 -8.77
C ILE A 228 -14.49 3.24 -9.63
N ALA A 229 -15.38 2.42 -9.05
CA ALA A 229 -15.95 1.24 -9.72
C ALA A 229 -17.02 1.58 -10.77
N LYS A 230 -17.52 2.82 -10.80
CA LYS A 230 -18.46 3.30 -11.83
C LYS A 230 -17.72 3.58 -13.14
N ALA A 231 -17.33 2.53 -13.84
CA ALA A 231 -16.48 2.59 -15.02
C ALA A 231 -16.97 1.67 -16.14
N ARG A 232 -17.04 2.18 -17.37
CA ARG A 232 -17.37 1.37 -18.56
C ARG A 232 -16.12 0.86 -19.26
N LYS A 233 -15.03 1.62 -19.16
CA LYS A 233 -13.71 1.29 -19.72
C LYS A 233 -12.71 1.08 -18.58
N LEU A 234 -11.73 0.21 -18.80
CA LEU A 234 -10.66 -0.03 -17.83
C LEU A 234 -9.88 1.25 -17.51
N ARG A 235 -9.70 2.13 -18.51
CA ARG A 235 -9.09 3.44 -18.33
C ARG A 235 -9.89 4.34 -17.40
N ASP A 236 -11.23 4.34 -17.47
CA ASP A 236 -12.07 5.14 -16.56
C ASP A 236 -11.90 4.69 -15.11
N TYR A 237 -11.74 3.37 -14.91
CA TYR A 237 -11.53 2.78 -13.60
C TYR A 237 -10.18 3.22 -13.01
N TRP A 238 -9.11 3.14 -13.82
CA TRP A 238 -7.78 3.60 -13.46
C TRP A 238 -7.69 5.12 -13.26
N THR A 239 -8.29 5.94 -14.12
CA THR A 239 -8.31 7.39 -13.92
C THR A 239 -9.02 7.76 -12.63
N GLY A 240 -10.12 7.07 -12.31
CA GLY A 240 -10.81 7.24 -11.04
C GLY A 240 -9.93 6.94 -9.81
N SER A 241 -9.15 5.85 -9.83
CA SER A 241 -8.24 5.53 -8.74
C SER A 241 -7.09 6.53 -8.63
N VAL A 242 -6.51 6.98 -9.75
CA VAL A 242 -5.46 7.99 -9.78
C VAL A 242 -5.95 9.33 -9.21
N ILE A 243 -7.14 9.79 -9.60
CA ILE A 243 -7.73 11.03 -9.08
C ILE A 243 -7.94 10.94 -7.57
N LEU A 244 -8.48 9.83 -7.06
CA LEU A 244 -8.69 9.66 -5.62
C LEU A 244 -7.35 9.66 -4.85
N SER A 245 -6.35 8.94 -5.37
CA SER A 245 -5.01 8.90 -4.78
C SER A 245 -4.34 10.28 -4.79
N TRP A 246 -4.58 11.07 -5.84
CA TRP A 246 -4.14 12.47 -5.93
C TRP A 246 -4.85 13.40 -4.95
N LEU A 247 -6.17 13.26 -4.75
CA LEU A 247 -6.87 14.05 -3.74
C LEU A 247 -6.37 13.73 -2.31
N ALA A 248 -6.02 12.47 -2.05
CA ALA A 248 -5.33 12.10 -0.81
C ALA A 248 -3.96 12.78 -0.74
N PHE A 249 -3.19 12.77 -1.82
CA PHE A 249 -1.92 13.49 -1.91
C PHE A 249 -2.08 14.99 -1.63
N GLU A 250 -3.07 15.69 -2.18
CA GLU A 250 -3.24 17.13 -1.90
C GLU A 250 -3.48 17.38 -0.39
N GLY A 251 -4.21 16.51 0.29
CA GLY A 251 -4.33 16.56 1.76
C GLY A 251 -2.99 16.35 2.47
N LEU A 252 -2.19 15.38 2.03
CA LEU A 252 -0.85 15.11 2.57
C LEU A 252 0.11 16.26 2.28
N ARG A 253 0.07 16.83 1.07
CA ARG A 253 0.88 17.96 0.63
C ARG A 253 0.63 19.17 1.51
N TRP A 254 -0.63 19.45 1.84
CA TRP A 254 -0.95 20.51 2.79
C TRP A 254 -0.22 20.31 4.12
N VAL A 255 -0.27 19.08 4.68
CA VAL A 255 0.44 18.76 5.93
C VAL A 255 1.95 18.91 5.77
N MET A 256 2.52 18.45 4.66
CA MET A 256 3.94 18.58 4.35
C MET A 256 4.38 20.05 4.31
N GLU A 257 3.61 20.93 3.66
CA GLU A 257 3.95 22.35 3.49
C GLU A 257 3.74 23.20 4.74
N HIS A 258 2.88 22.78 5.69
CA HIS A 258 2.50 23.61 6.84
C HIS A 258 2.97 23.07 8.19
N LEU A 259 3.18 21.77 8.32
CA LEU A 259 3.67 21.12 9.53
C LEU A 259 4.98 20.35 9.25
N GLY A 260 5.12 19.76 8.07
CA GLY A 260 6.26 18.94 7.68
C GLY A 260 5.89 17.47 7.49
N PRO A 261 6.55 16.77 6.56
CA PRO A 261 6.24 15.38 6.22
C PRO A 261 6.39 14.39 7.40
N ASP A 262 7.22 14.71 8.39
CA ASP A 262 7.47 13.91 9.58
C ASP A 262 6.28 13.86 10.56
N HIS A 263 5.29 14.76 10.43
CA HIS A 263 4.05 14.69 11.19
C HIS A 263 3.14 13.55 10.72
N LEU A 264 3.35 13.02 9.52
CA LEU A 264 2.52 11.95 8.95
C LEU A 264 2.92 10.60 9.52
N LEU A 265 1.99 9.98 10.24
CA LEU A 265 2.15 8.65 10.82
C LEU A 265 1.72 7.55 9.84
N TYR A 266 0.77 7.85 8.96
CA TYR A 266 0.26 6.96 7.91
C TYR A 266 -0.42 7.80 6.81
N PRO A 267 -0.27 7.47 5.52
CA PRO A 267 0.67 6.49 4.99
C PRO A 267 2.11 6.99 5.07
N SER A 268 3.07 6.08 4.93
CA SER A 268 4.48 6.38 4.70
C SER A 268 4.62 7.11 3.36
N LEU A 269 5.33 8.24 3.37
CA LEU A 269 5.61 9.04 2.17
C LEU A 269 6.86 8.59 1.41
N VAL A 270 7.53 7.56 1.92
CA VAL A 270 8.81 7.07 1.41
C VAL A 270 8.59 6.38 0.07
N ASP A 271 9.37 6.78 -0.93
CA ASP A 271 9.33 6.21 -2.29
C ASP A 271 7.97 6.32 -3.00
N GLN A 272 7.05 7.17 -2.51
CA GLN A 272 5.70 7.27 -3.08
C GLN A 272 5.72 8.06 -4.40
N PRO A 273 5.15 7.55 -5.51
CA PRO A 273 5.29 8.17 -6.83
C PRO A 273 4.79 9.61 -6.92
N LEU A 274 3.65 9.94 -6.30
CA LEU A 274 3.13 11.31 -6.29
C LEU A 274 3.99 12.25 -5.43
N VAL A 275 4.58 11.75 -4.34
CA VAL A 275 5.52 12.51 -3.51
C VAL A 275 6.80 12.77 -4.29
N ASN A 276 7.38 11.74 -4.91
CA ASN A 276 8.59 11.86 -5.72
C ASN A 276 8.39 12.84 -6.89
N GLU A 277 7.25 12.78 -7.59
CA GLU A 277 6.96 13.72 -8.68
C GLU A 277 6.75 15.16 -8.18
N TYR A 278 6.19 15.34 -6.97
CA TYR A 278 6.11 16.65 -6.31
C TYR A 278 7.49 17.19 -5.91
N LEU A 279 8.35 16.38 -5.29
CA LEU A 279 9.73 16.75 -4.96
C LEU A 279 10.51 17.13 -6.22
N ARG A 280 10.32 16.36 -7.29
CA ARG A 280 10.96 16.59 -8.58
C ARG A 280 10.52 17.91 -9.23
N LYS A 281 9.20 18.10 -9.42
CA LYS A 281 8.65 19.25 -10.15
C LYS A 281 8.73 20.57 -9.37
N THR A 282 8.49 20.50 -8.06
CA THR A 282 8.36 21.70 -7.21
C THR A 282 9.69 22.10 -6.58
N TRP A 283 10.54 21.12 -6.25
CA TRP A 283 11.75 21.32 -5.48
C TRP A 283 13.04 20.94 -6.23
N GLU A 284 12.96 20.61 -7.54
CA GLU A 284 14.12 20.26 -8.38
C GLU A 284 14.98 19.09 -7.83
N MET A 285 14.35 18.17 -7.10
CA MET A 285 14.96 16.96 -6.54
C MET A 285 14.86 15.78 -7.52
N ASP A 286 15.48 15.90 -8.71
CA ASP A 286 15.36 14.92 -9.80
C ASP A 286 15.96 13.53 -9.53
N ASP A 287 16.78 13.44 -8.50
CA ASP A 287 17.65 12.31 -8.22
C ASP A 287 17.35 11.64 -6.87
N ILE A 288 16.26 12.03 -6.22
CA ILE A 288 15.72 11.37 -5.04
C ILE A 288 14.80 10.22 -5.49
N ALA A 289 15.09 9.01 -5.02
CA ALA A 289 14.35 7.78 -5.28
C ALA A 289 14.46 7.23 -6.72
N SER A 290 15.70 6.93 -7.15
CA SER A 290 15.97 6.32 -8.47
C SER A 290 15.46 4.88 -8.61
N LEU A 291 15.13 4.24 -7.47
CA LEU A 291 14.69 2.84 -7.38
C LEU A 291 13.28 2.61 -7.96
N SER A 292 12.35 3.54 -7.75
CA SER A 292 10.99 3.43 -8.28
C SER A 292 10.83 4.18 -9.61
N ARG A 293 10.71 3.41 -10.70
CA ARG A 293 10.38 3.95 -12.04
C ARG A 293 8.88 4.00 -12.31
N GLU A 294 8.04 3.54 -11.39
CA GLU A 294 6.61 3.43 -11.62
C GLU A 294 5.89 4.74 -11.26
N LYS A 295 5.40 5.44 -12.29
CA LYS A 295 4.67 6.71 -12.15
C LYS A 295 3.16 6.55 -12.28
N LYS A 296 2.67 5.37 -12.66
CA LYS A 296 1.29 5.15 -13.14
C LYS A 296 0.38 4.45 -12.12
N ILE A 297 0.79 4.42 -10.86
CA ILE A 297 0.12 3.70 -9.78
C ILE A 297 -0.64 4.67 -8.87
N ALA A 298 -1.89 4.31 -8.54
CA ALA A 298 -2.62 4.89 -7.43
C ALA A 298 -2.23 4.15 -6.15
N SER A 299 -1.23 4.68 -5.43
CA SER A 299 -0.62 4.02 -4.25
C SER A 299 -1.06 4.59 -2.91
N LEU A 300 -1.51 5.84 -2.87
CA LEU A 300 -1.92 6.50 -1.62
C LEU A 300 -3.37 6.14 -1.25
N PRO A 301 -3.62 5.72 0.00
CA PRO A 301 -4.96 5.41 0.51
C PRO A 301 -5.82 6.67 0.69
N ASN A 302 -7.13 6.47 0.84
CA ASN A 302 -8.10 7.56 1.07
C ASN A 302 -8.15 8.03 2.54
N LYS A 303 -7.22 7.59 3.37
CA LYS A 303 -7.15 7.88 4.80
C LYS A 303 -5.71 8.19 5.19
N PHE A 304 -5.51 9.17 6.05
CA PHE A 304 -4.20 9.45 6.64
C PHE A 304 -4.30 9.83 8.12
N LEU A 305 -3.18 9.69 8.83
CA LEU A 305 -3.01 9.96 10.25
C LEU A 305 -1.84 10.91 10.45
N CYS A 306 -2.04 11.96 11.24
CA CYS A 306 -1.01 12.97 11.52
C CYS A 306 -0.90 13.23 13.03
N LEU A 307 0.30 13.59 13.49
CA LEU A 307 0.45 14.36 14.71
C LEU A 307 0.08 15.82 14.44
N VAL A 308 -0.68 16.43 15.33
CA VAL A 308 -1.09 17.84 15.23
C VAL A 308 -1.02 18.50 16.61
N PRO A 309 -0.77 19.81 16.68
CA PRO A 309 -0.99 20.55 17.91
C PRO A 309 -2.51 20.62 18.20
N LEU A 310 -2.92 20.33 19.43
CA LEU A 310 -4.33 20.17 19.78
C LEU A 310 -5.14 21.46 19.64
N GLU A 311 -4.56 22.60 20.02
CA GLU A 311 -5.28 23.89 20.03
C GLU A 311 -5.61 24.38 18.61
N GLN A 312 -4.73 24.12 17.64
CA GLN A 312 -4.92 24.51 16.25
C GLN A 312 -5.59 23.42 15.41
N ALA A 313 -5.97 22.29 16.02
CA ALA A 313 -6.56 21.13 15.33
C ALA A 313 -7.74 21.51 14.42
N ARG A 314 -8.64 22.39 14.88
CA ARG A 314 -9.81 22.82 14.10
C ARG A 314 -9.45 23.67 12.88
N GLU A 315 -8.44 24.53 13.00
CA GLU A 315 -7.96 25.35 11.89
C GLU A 315 -7.22 24.48 10.86
N ILE A 316 -6.40 23.55 11.34
CA ILE A 316 -5.67 22.58 10.52
C ILE A 316 -6.65 21.72 9.71
N THR A 317 -7.64 21.11 10.35
CA THR A 317 -8.60 20.25 9.63
C THR A 317 -9.42 21.03 8.60
N GLY A 318 -9.89 22.23 8.96
CA GLY A 318 -10.60 23.11 8.02
C GLY A 318 -9.75 23.53 6.82
N SER A 319 -8.46 23.76 7.03
CA SER A 319 -7.52 24.14 5.97
C SER A 319 -7.21 22.98 5.01
N ILE A 320 -7.04 21.76 5.54
CA ILE A 320 -6.90 20.54 4.74
C ILE A 320 -8.16 20.33 3.87
N GLU A 321 -9.35 20.44 4.47
CA GLU A 321 -10.61 20.27 3.74
C GLU A 321 -10.76 21.30 2.62
N ALA A 322 -10.46 22.56 2.90
CA ALA A 322 -10.50 23.64 1.91
C ALA A 322 -9.53 23.37 0.76
N HIS A 323 -8.28 22.98 1.07
CA HIS A 323 -7.25 22.71 0.06
C HIS A 323 -7.60 21.55 -0.88
N ILE A 324 -8.17 20.46 -0.35
CA ILE A 324 -8.64 19.34 -1.19
C ILE A 324 -9.82 19.78 -2.07
N ARG A 325 -10.79 20.52 -1.53
CA ARG A 325 -11.96 21.00 -2.28
C ARG A 325 -11.58 21.97 -3.38
N GLU A 326 -10.62 22.85 -3.13
CA GLU A 326 -10.11 23.81 -4.12
C GLU A 326 -9.45 23.09 -5.30
N ASN A 327 -8.53 22.17 -5.03
CA ASN A 327 -7.86 21.39 -6.08
C ASN A 327 -8.86 20.52 -6.89
N TRP A 328 -9.82 19.89 -6.22
CA TRP A 328 -10.89 19.14 -6.89
C TRP A 328 -11.73 20.05 -7.81
N SER A 329 -12.13 21.21 -7.31
CA SER A 329 -12.92 22.19 -8.06
C SER A 329 -12.15 22.71 -9.26
N GLU A 330 -10.85 22.95 -9.11
CA GLU A 330 -9.96 23.39 -10.17
C GLU A 330 -9.83 22.34 -11.28
N LEU A 331 -9.67 21.06 -10.95
CA LEU A 331 -9.68 19.98 -11.94
C LEU A 331 -11.01 19.94 -12.72
N CYS A 332 -12.14 19.99 -12.01
CA CYS A 332 -13.45 19.99 -12.65
C CYS A 332 -13.68 21.25 -13.50
N ARG A 333 -13.14 22.40 -13.08
CA ARG A 333 -13.19 23.65 -13.84
C ARG A 333 -12.39 23.54 -15.13
N LYS A 334 -11.19 22.95 -15.11
CA LYS A 334 -10.40 22.67 -16.33
C LYS A 334 -11.19 21.80 -17.32
N VAL A 335 -11.85 20.74 -16.82
CA VAL A 335 -12.73 19.88 -17.63
C VAL A 335 -13.91 20.67 -18.23
N PHE A 336 -14.57 21.49 -17.42
CA PHE A 336 -15.68 22.34 -17.87
C PHE A 336 -15.24 23.31 -18.97
N LEU A 337 -14.11 24.00 -18.79
CA LEU A 337 -13.59 24.96 -19.77
C LEU A 337 -13.23 24.28 -21.09
N GLU A 338 -12.56 23.12 -21.03
CA GLU A 338 -12.23 22.33 -22.22
C GLU A 338 -13.49 21.93 -23.01
N VAL A 339 -14.56 21.55 -22.31
CA VAL A 339 -15.85 21.23 -22.95
C VAL A 339 -16.44 22.46 -23.65
N CYS A 340 -16.46 23.61 -22.98
CA CYS A 340 -16.96 24.87 -23.55
C CYS A 340 -16.16 25.29 -24.78
N GLU A 341 -14.82 25.24 -24.70
CA GLU A 341 -13.92 25.64 -25.79
C GLU A 341 -14.10 24.76 -27.03
N ARG A 342 -14.07 23.43 -26.86
CA ARG A 342 -14.18 22.51 -28.00
C ARG A 342 -15.57 22.52 -28.67
N THR A 343 -16.62 22.80 -27.91
CA THR A 343 -18.01 22.75 -28.44
C THR A 343 -18.55 24.12 -28.85
N ALA A 344 -17.87 25.22 -28.50
CA ALA A 344 -18.36 26.59 -28.66
C ALA A 344 -19.75 26.85 -28.01
N ILE A 345 -20.08 26.11 -26.95
CA ILE A 345 -21.34 26.21 -26.21
C ILE A 345 -21.23 27.25 -25.09
N ARG A 346 -22.32 28.00 -24.84
CA ARG A 346 -22.39 28.93 -23.69
C ARG A 346 -22.34 28.18 -22.36
N GLY A 347 -21.46 28.62 -21.47
CA GLY A 347 -21.10 27.89 -20.26
C GLY A 347 -22.03 28.07 -19.05
N ASP A 348 -23.00 28.99 -19.06
CA ASP A 348 -23.72 29.38 -17.84
C ASP A 348 -24.43 28.20 -17.16
N HIS A 349 -25.37 27.54 -17.85
CA HIS A 349 -26.08 26.39 -17.28
C HIS A 349 -25.17 25.17 -17.06
N LEU A 350 -24.24 24.93 -17.99
CA LEU A 350 -23.30 23.81 -17.88
C LEU A 350 -22.39 23.98 -16.63
N GLY A 351 -21.96 25.21 -16.34
CA GLY A 351 -21.18 25.55 -15.16
C GLY A 351 -21.94 25.34 -13.86
N ASP A 352 -23.23 25.68 -13.84
CA ASP A 352 -24.13 25.38 -12.70
C ASP A 352 -24.24 23.87 -12.47
N MET A 353 -24.39 23.07 -13.54
CA MET A 353 -24.43 21.61 -13.44
C MET A 353 -23.11 21.04 -12.91
N PHE A 354 -21.96 21.51 -13.41
CA PHE A 354 -20.65 21.08 -12.91
C PHE A 354 -20.53 21.37 -11.42
N THR A 355 -20.77 22.61 -11.01
CA THR A 355 -20.70 23.04 -9.61
C THR A 355 -21.62 22.20 -8.72
N ARG A 356 -22.90 22.06 -9.11
CA ARG A 356 -23.91 21.28 -8.37
C ARG A 356 -23.49 19.82 -8.18
N GLN A 357 -22.88 19.20 -9.20
CA GLN A 357 -22.52 17.79 -9.20
C GLN A 357 -21.18 17.49 -8.52
N THR A 358 -20.25 18.45 -8.46
CA THR A 358 -18.87 18.20 -8.00
C THR A 358 -18.56 18.77 -6.62
N GLU A 359 -19.10 19.93 -6.24
CA GLU A 359 -18.72 20.69 -5.03
C GLU A 359 -18.94 19.86 -3.74
N ARG A 360 -20.07 19.17 -3.66
CA ARG A 360 -20.50 18.39 -2.49
C ARG A 360 -20.39 16.88 -2.69
N TYR A 361 -19.63 16.43 -3.69
CA TYR A 361 -19.46 15.00 -3.96
C TYR A 361 -18.64 14.31 -2.86
N TRP A 362 -17.53 14.93 -2.46
CA TRP A 362 -16.62 14.40 -1.45
C TRP A 362 -17.09 14.73 -0.03
N ASP A 363 -17.28 13.68 0.76
CA ASP A 363 -17.41 13.73 2.21
C ASP A 363 -16.01 13.59 2.82
N LEU A 364 -15.49 14.73 3.28
CA LEU A 364 -14.19 14.87 3.94
C LEU A 364 -14.45 14.91 5.43
N ARG A 365 -13.86 13.97 6.17
CA ARG A 365 -14.07 13.83 7.62
C ARG A 365 -12.76 13.76 8.35
N SER A 366 -12.70 14.49 9.45
CA SER A 366 -11.56 14.54 10.34
C SER A 366 -11.98 14.26 11.79
N THR A 367 -11.06 13.72 12.59
CA THR A 367 -11.26 13.53 14.04
C THR A 367 -9.92 13.64 14.72
N VAL A 368 -9.88 14.31 15.87
CA VAL A 368 -8.65 14.55 16.62
C VAL A 368 -8.84 14.07 18.04
N VAL A 369 -7.85 13.34 18.55
CA VAL A 369 -7.80 12.83 19.92
C VAL A 369 -6.45 13.18 20.53
N LYS A 370 -6.44 13.68 21.76
CA LYS A 370 -5.20 13.94 22.51
C LYS A 370 -4.40 12.64 22.68
N LEU A 371 -3.06 12.72 22.63
CA LEU A 371 -2.21 11.61 23.05
C LEU A 371 -2.50 11.24 24.50
N LEU A 372 -3.10 10.06 24.71
CA LEU A 372 -3.54 9.62 26.03
C LEU A 372 -2.35 9.49 26.97
N GLU A 373 -2.49 10.02 28.17
CA GLU A 373 -1.52 9.85 29.24
C GLU A 373 -2.10 9.03 30.40
N LYS A 374 -1.27 8.69 31.40
CA LYS A 374 -1.66 7.80 32.50
C LYS A 374 -2.93 8.25 33.23
N THR A 375 -3.14 9.57 33.35
CA THR A 375 -4.35 10.15 33.98
C THR A 375 -5.63 9.92 33.18
N ASP A 376 -5.51 9.68 31.88
CA ASP A 376 -6.64 9.53 30.96
C ASP A 376 -7.17 8.09 30.93
N ILE A 377 -6.47 7.12 31.55
CA ILE A 377 -6.84 5.70 31.56
C ILE A 377 -8.28 5.45 32.05
N PRO A 378 -8.78 6.06 33.15
CA PRO A 378 -10.15 5.85 33.62
C PRO A 378 -11.20 6.28 32.60
N GLU A 379 -11.00 7.42 31.94
CA GLU A 379 -11.90 7.93 30.91
C GLU A 379 -11.84 7.08 29.64
N ALA A 380 -10.63 6.73 29.19
CA ALA A 380 -10.43 5.89 28.01
C ALA A 380 -11.09 4.51 28.14
N ARG A 381 -11.12 3.92 29.35
CA ARG A 381 -11.85 2.66 29.62
C ARG A 381 -13.36 2.78 29.43
N GLY A 382 -13.93 3.96 29.61
CA GLY A 382 -15.35 4.21 29.36
C GLY A 382 -15.69 4.38 27.88
N LEU A 383 -14.70 4.67 27.03
CA LEU A 383 -14.88 4.96 25.60
C LEU A 383 -14.48 3.80 24.68
N LEU A 384 -13.58 2.92 25.13
CA LEU A 384 -13.11 1.75 24.40
C LEU A 384 -13.79 0.47 24.89
N HIS A 385 -13.75 -0.60 24.08
CA HIS A 385 -14.31 -1.89 24.46
C HIS A 385 -13.54 -2.54 25.64
N ASP A 386 -14.22 -3.40 26.38
CA ASP A 386 -13.65 -4.11 27.52
C ASP A 386 -12.39 -4.90 27.14
N GLY A 387 -11.29 -4.60 27.80
CA GLY A 387 -10.00 -5.27 27.61
C GLY A 387 -9.04 -4.61 26.63
N ALA A 388 -9.47 -3.62 25.84
CA ALA A 388 -8.60 -2.84 24.94
C ALA A 388 -7.39 -2.22 25.67
N MET A 389 -7.61 -1.81 26.93
CA MET A 389 -6.61 -1.15 27.76
C MET A 389 -5.72 -2.12 28.56
N ASN A 390 -6.04 -3.42 28.61
CA ASN A 390 -5.42 -4.35 29.56
C ASN A 390 -3.93 -4.54 29.31
N ALA A 391 -3.54 -4.78 28.06
CA ALA A 391 -2.14 -4.98 27.67
C ALA A 391 -1.30 -3.74 27.99
N ALA A 392 -1.76 -2.55 27.57
CA ALA A 392 -1.07 -1.30 27.83
C ALA A 392 -0.99 -0.99 29.33
N THR A 393 -2.08 -1.11 30.08
CA THR A 393 -2.09 -0.84 31.53
C THR A 393 -1.10 -1.75 32.28
N GLY A 394 -1.10 -3.06 31.97
CA GLY A 394 -0.16 -4.00 32.58
C GLY A 394 1.31 -3.63 32.33
N MET A 395 1.64 -3.13 31.13
CA MET A 395 2.99 -2.66 30.83
C MET A 395 3.33 -1.34 31.52
N VAL A 396 2.36 -0.42 31.62
CA VAL A 396 2.51 0.83 32.38
C VAL A 396 2.87 0.52 33.83
N ASP A 397 2.23 -0.46 34.46
CA ASP A 397 2.51 -0.85 35.84
C ASP A 397 3.93 -1.43 35.99
N VAL A 398 4.33 -2.35 35.10
CA VAL A 398 5.68 -2.94 35.10
C VAL A 398 6.75 -1.87 34.92
N PHE A 399 6.63 -1.02 33.90
CA PHE A 399 7.66 -0.02 33.60
C PHE A 399 7.64 1.15 34.58
N SER A 400 6.50 1.52 35.17
CA SER A 400 6.46 2.52 36.24
C SER A 400 7.31 2.10 37.44
N SER A 401 7.38 0.81 37.75
CA SER A 401 8.24 0.30 38.84
C SER A 401 9.75 0.45 38.58
N LEU A 402 10.13 0.60 37.30
CA LEU A 402 11.52 0.77 36.86
C LEU A 402 11.96 2.24 36.78
N VAL A 403 11.05 3.20 36.98
CA VAL A 403 11.37 4.63 37.05
C VAL A 403 11.59 5.03 38.53
N ARG A 404 12.76 5.58 38.88
CA ARG A 404 13.05 6.19 40.21
C ARG A 404 13.45 7.65 40.01
N GLU A 405 13.24 8.47 41.05
CA GLU A 405 13.24 9.95 41.18
C GLU A 405 14.27 10.82 40.42
N ASN A 406 15.27 10.25 39.74
CA ASN A 406 16.23 11.02 38.96
C ASN A 406 16.26 10.56 37.49
N TRP A 407 15.45 11.20 36.65
CA TRP A 407 15.85 11.82 35.37
C TRP A 407 14.62 12.48 34.73
N HIS A 408 14.82 13.37 33.75
CA HIS A 408 13.85 14.30 33.12
C HIS A 408 12.55 13.72 32.51
N THR A 409 12.22 12.45 32.75
CA THR A 409 10.96 11.82 32.35
C THR A 409 10.15 11.39 33.56
N GLU A 410 9.20 12.23 33.98
CA GLU A 410 7.94 11.67 34.48
C GLU A 410 7.39 10.76 33.37
N MET A 411 7.26 9.45 33.64
CA MET A 411 6.67 8.53 32.68
C MET A 411 5.16 8.76 32.66
N ASP A 412 4.71 9.69 31.83
CA ASP A 412 3.30 9.97 31.60
C ASP A 412 2.58 8.87 30.79
N ALA A 413 3.32 7.82 30.41
CA ALA A 413 2.84 6.61 29.72
C ALA A 413 2.27 6.84 28.32
N ARG A 414 2.41 8.03 27.72
CA ARG A 414 1.92 8.32 26.36
C ARG A 414 2.45 7.31 25.33
N GLY A 415 3.72 6.93 25.50
CA GLY A 415 4.40 5.87 24.76
C GLY A 415 3.60 4.58 24.64
N LEU A 416 3.19 4.05 25.80
CA LEU A 416 2.54 2.75 25.95
C LEU A 416 1.05 2.80 25.60
N LEU A 417 0.45 3.99 25.61
CA LEU A 417 -0.97 4.23 25.33
C LEU A 417 -1.22 4.65 23.86
N TYR A 418 -0.20 4.63 22.99
CA TYR A 418 -0.35 4.95 21.57
C TYR A 418 -1.42 4.10 20.89
N ALA A 419 -1.35 2.77 21.07
CA ALA A 419 -2.31 1.82 20.51
C ALA A 419 -3.76 2.20 20.84
N ASN A 420 -3.97 2.59 22.10
CA ASN A 420 -5.28 2.98 22.61
C ASN A 420 -5.73 4.34 22.07
N THR A 421 -4.81 5.30 21.97
CA THR A 421 -5.08 6.60 21.33
C THR A 421 -5.46 6.42 19.87
N HIS A 422 -4.71 5.59 19.14
CA HIS A 422 -4.99 5.24 17.75
C HIS A 422 -6.37 4.58 17.62
N GLN A 423 -6.68 3.60 18.46
CA GLN A 423 -7.98 2.95 18.45
C GLN A 423 -9.14 3.93 18.74
N LEU A 424 -8.94 4.88 19.66
CA LEU A 424 -9.94 5.87 20.02
C LEU A 424 -10.22 6.83 18.85
N VAL A 425 -9.19 7.38 18.20
CA VAL A 425 -9.38 8.28 17.04
C VAL A 425 -10.03 7.55 15.85
N GLN A 426 -9.70 6.27 15.64
CA GLN A 426 -10.32 5.43 14.60
C GLN A 426 -11.81 5.20 14.89
N THR A 427 -12.14 4.89 16.14
CA THR A 427 -13.52 4.65 16.59
C THR A 427 -14.34 5.93 16.47
N ALA A 428 -13.78 7.08 16.87
CA ALA A 428 -14.43 8.38 16.73
C ALA A 428 -14.71 8.74 15.27
N LEU A 429 -13.75 8.51 14.36
CA LEU A 429 -13.95 8.72 12.92
C LEU A 429 -15.06 7.81 12.37
N ALA A 430 -15.07 6.54 12.77
CA ALA A 430 -16.09 5.58 12.35
C ALA A 430 -17.49 5.97 12.85
N ALA A 431 -17.61 6.37 14.12
CA ALA A 431 -18.85 6.87 14.69
C ALA A 431 -19.34 8.13 13.96
N GLY A 432 -18.42 9.03 13.60
CA GLY A 432 -18.73 10.20 12.78
C GLY A 432 -19.38 9.82 11.45
N LYS A 433 -18.82 8.83 10.73
CA LYS A 433 -19.35 8.35 9.43
C LYS A 433 -20.78 7.83 9.49
N SER A 434 -21.26 7.38 10.66
CA SER A 434 -22.64 6.93 10.84
C SER A 434 -23.65 8.08 10.89
N LEU A 435 -23.21 9.31 11.13
CA LEU A 435 -24.05 10.51 11.26
C LEU A 435 -24.31 11.22 9.91
N ASN A 436 -24.31 10.50 8.79
CA ASN A 436 -24.42 11.10 7.45
C ASN A 436 -25.73 11.88 7.25
N ALA A 437 -25.60 13.17 6.87
CA ALA A 437 -26.69 13.97 6.34
C ALA A 437 -26.62 14.01 4.81
N VAL A 438 -27.76 13.87 4.12
CA VAL A 438 -27.81 14.03 2.66
C VAL A 438 -27.68 15.52 2.34
N THR A 439 -26.54 15.92 1.78
CA THR A 439 -26.22 17.31 1.43
C THR A 439 -26.33 17.61 -0.07
N ARG A 440 -26.72 16.60 -0.86
CA ARG A 440 -26.79 16.65 -2.33
C ARG A 440 -28.05 17.39 -2.80
N SER A 441 -27.90 18.22 -3.82
CA SER A 441 -29.00 18.89 -4.51
C SER A 441 -29.81 17.92 -5.38
N GLU A 442 -31.02 18.32 -5.76
CA GLU A 442 -31.85 17.56 -6.70
C GLU A 442 -31.21 17.53 -8.10
N GLU A 443 -31.29 16.38 -8.75
CA GLU A 443 -30.83 16.16 -10.12
C GLU A 443 -32.07 15.83 -10.97
N PRO A 444 -32.79 16.82 -11.53
CA PRO A 444 -34.15 16.61 -12.06
C PRO A 444 -34.20 15.91 -13.43
N GLY A 445 -33.17 16.03 -14.27
CA GLY A 445 -33.21 15.50 -15.64
C GLY A 445 -32.78 14.04 -15.81
N ARG A 446 -32.51 13.67 -17.07
CA ARG A 446 -32.13 12.30 -17.44
C ARG A 446 -30.80 11.94 -16.80
N LYS A 447 -30.74 10.76 -16.19
CA LYS A 447 -29.56 10.30 -15.47
C LYS A 447 -28.43 9.90 -16.41
N CYS A 448 -27.21 10.16 -15.97
CA CYS A 448 -25.96 9.70 -16.55
C CYS A 448 -26.02 8.19 -16.81
N ARG A 449 -25.69 7.78 -18.04
CA ARG A 449 -25.75 6.35 -18.43
C ARG A 449 -24.65 5.50 -17.82
N LEU A 450 -23.62 6.11 -17.23
CA LEU A 450 -22.53 5.41 -16.56
C LEU A 450 -22.83 5.16 -15.07
N CYS A 451 -23.08 6.22 -14.30
CA CYS A 451 -23.29 6.07 -12.85
C CYS A 451 -24.76 5.83 -12.47
N GLY A 452 -25.71 6.37 -13.24
CA GLY A 452 -27.14 6.37 -12.93
C GLY A 452 -27.56 7.35 -11.83
N GLU A 453 -26.64 8.13 -11.27
CA GLU A 453 -26.89 8.96 -10.07
C GLU A 453 -27.19 10.43 -10.39
N PHE A 454 -26.38 11.04 -11.26
CA PHE A 454 -26.44 12.48 -11.56
C PHE A 454 -27.09 12.74 -12.91
N GLU A 455 -27.62 13.94 -13.12
CA GLU A 455 -28.11 14.39 -14.41
C GLU A 455 -27.00 14.37 -15.48
N ALA A 456 -27.33 13.91 -16.68
CA ALA A 456 -26.41 13.97 -17.81
C ALA A 456 -26.25 15.42 -18.27
N LEU A 457 -25.03 15.85 -18.59
CA LEU A 457 -24.73 17.23 -18.96
C LEU A 457 -25.49 17.65 -20.23
N HIS A 458 -25.94 18.91 -20.24
CA HIS A 458 -26.53 19.60 -21.39
C HIS A 458 -26.37 21.12 -21.25
N ASP A 459 -26.68 21.84 -22.33
CA ASP A 459 -26.49 23.29 -22.47
C ASP A 459 -27.72 24.13 -22.07
N SER A 460 -28.89 23.51 -21.93
CA SER A 460 -30.18 24.21 -21.77
C SER A 460 -30.92 23.75 -20.52
N PRO A 461 -31.33 24.64 -19.59
CA PRO A 461 -31.98 24.24 -18.35
C PRO A 461 -33.35 23.59 -18.58
N TYR A 462 -33.60 22.46 -17.91
CA TYR A 462 -34.93 21.85 -17.91
C TYR A 462 -35.86 22.60 -16.95
N THR A 463 -36.82 23.35 -17.51
CA THR A 463 -37.77 24.17 -16.72
C THR A 463 -38.96 23.38 -16.17
N GLY A 464 -39.06 22.07 -16.47
CA GLY A 464 -40.22 21.24 -16.11
C GLY A 464 -41.49 21.52 -16.93
N ALA A 465 -41.52 22.62 -17.70
CA ALA A 465 -42.65 23.02 -18.54
C ALA A 465 -42.54 22.51 -19.99
N GLU A 466 -41.35 22.07 -20.40
CA GLU A 466 -41.07 21.61 -21.76
C GLU A 466 -41.50 20.15 -21.97
N ALA A 467 -41.93 19.81 -23.18
CA ALA A 467 -42.18 18.42 -23.56
C ALA A 467 -40.89 17.59 -23.43
N ALA A 468 -41.01 16.36 -22.89
CA ALA A 468 -39.87 15.46 -22.69
C ALA A 468 -39.08 15.15 -23.99
N SER A 469 -39.74 15.23 -25.15
CA SER A 469 -39.11 15.08 -26.47
C SER A 469 -38.14 16.24 -26.78
N THR A 470 -38.49 17.46 -26.38
CA THR A 470 -37.66 18.66 -26.57
C THR A 470 -36.38 18.56 -25.75
N TYR A 471 -36.50 18.22 -24.46
CA TYR A 471 -35.36 17.98 -23.58
C TYR A 471 -34.45 16.88 -24.12
N LYS A 472 -35.02 15.74 -24.54
CA LYS A 472 -34.26 14.63 -25.12
C LYS A 472 -33.49 15.05 -26.37
N THR A 473 -34.13 15.84 -27.26
CA THR A 473 -33.50 16.31 -28.51
C THR A 473 -32.36 17.29 -28.21
N GLY A 474 -32.54 18.19 -27.24
CA GLY A 474 -31.48 19.10 -26.79
C GLY A 474 -30.28 18.35 -26.21
N LEU A 475 -30.54 17.34 -25.37
CA LEU A 475 -29.50 16.46 -24.83
C LEU A 475 -28.75 15.71 -25.93
N GLU A 476 -29.46 15.11 -26.90
CA GLU A 476 -28.82 14.42 -28.03
C GLU A 476 -28.00 15.38 -28.90
N ARG A 477 -28.49 16.59 -29.16
CA ARG A 477 -27.76 17.64 -29.87
C ARG A 477 -26.45 17.99 -29.15
N PHE A 478 -26.49 18.22 -27.84
CA PHE A 478 -25.30 18.52 -27.03
C PHE A 478 -24.26 17.40 -27.12
N TRP A 479 -24.67 16.15 -26.91
CA TRP A 479 -23.75 15.01 -26.90
C TRP A 479 -23.19 14.66 -28.29
N ASN A 480 -23.97 14.90 -29.35
CA ASN A 480 -23.46 14.77 -30.73
C ASN A 480 -22.42 15.85 -31.01
N ALA A 481 -22.68 17.12 -30.66
CA ALA A 481 -21.71 18.20 -30.82
C ALA A 481 -20.41 17.93 -30.04
N LEU A 482 -20.50 17.42 -28.81
CA LEU A 482 -19.33 17.04 -28.02
C LEU A 482 -18.57 15.87 -28.65
N THR A 483 -19.29 14.88 -29.20
CA THR A 483 -18.68 13.73 -29.90
C THR A 483 -17.99 14.17 -31.18
N ASP A 484 -18.59 15.06 -31.97
CA ASP A 484 -18.02 15.59 -33.19
C ASP A 484 -16.76 16.43 -32.90
N ALA A 485 -16.78 17.22 -31.82
CA ALA A 485 -15.66 18.06 -31.40
C ALA A 485 -14.44 17.26 -30.91
N TRP A 486 -14.67 16.11 -30.27
CA TRP A 486 -13.60 15.22 -29.79
C TRP A 486 -13.29 14.06 -30.73
N GLN A 487 -14.12 13.84 -31.75
CA GLN A 487 -14.06 12.70 -32.66
C GLN A 487 -13.82 11.38 -31.89
N ALA A 488 -12.86 10.57 -32.35
CA ALA A 488 -12.46 9.33 -31.70
C ALA A 488 -11.50 9.53 -30.50
N GLU A 489 -11.04 10.76 -30.21
CA GLU A 489 -10.00 10.99 -29.20
C GLU A 489 -10.51 10.67 -27.78
N ALA A 490 -11.67 11.17 -27.39
CA ALA A 490 -12.20 10.94 -26.03
C ALA A 490 -12.96 9.61 -25.85
N ASP A 491 -12.98 8.76 -26.88
CA ASP A 491 -13.83 7.57 -26.95
C ASP A 491 -15.29 7.89 -26.58
N LEU A 492 -15.82 9.01 -27.07
CA LEU A 492 -17.25 9.38 -26.93
C LEU A 492 -18.00 8.85 -28.16
N ASP A 493 -19.20 8.29 -27.95
CA ASP A 493 -20.00 7.66 -29.01
C ASP A 493 -21.35 8.36 -29.25
N GLY A 494 -21.56 9.54 -28.66
CA GLY A 494 -22.81 10.31 -28.63
C GLY A 494 -23.97 9.65 -27.85
N LYS A 495 -23.94 8.33 -27.69
CA LYS A 495 -24.93 7.55 -26.96
C LYS A 495 -24.66 7.56 -25.45
N GLU A 496 -23.40 7.66 -25.07
CA GLU A 496 -22.93 7.73 -23.69
C GLU A 496 -23.08 9.15 -23.13
N GLN A 497 -24.27 9.43 -22.57
CA GLN A 497 -24.60 10.71 -21.96
C GLN A 497 -24.14 10.71 -20.49
N LEU A 498 -23.11 11.50 -20.15
CA LEU A 498 -22.41 11.46 -18.86
C LEU A 498 -22.71 12.69 -17.97
N CYS A 499 -22.55 12.54 -16.65
CA CYS A 499 -22.51 13.66 -15.72
C CYS A 499 -21.09 14.25 -15.60
N ALA A 500 -20.93 15.38 -14.90
CA ALA A 500 -19.64 16.05 -14.68
C ALA A 500 -18.56 15.11 -14.10
N LEU A 501 -18.91 14.28 -13.12
CA LEU A 501 -17.98 13.33 -12.48
C LEU A 501 -17.50 12.25 -13.46
N CYS A 502 -18.43 11.67 -14.21
CA CYS A 502 -18.12 10.60 -15.16
C CYS A 502 -17.34 11.13 -16.36
N LEU A 503 -17.68 12.33 -16.84
CA LEU A 503 -16.93 13.02 -17.89
C LEU A 503 -15.52 13.38 -17.41
N THR A 504 -15.37 13.92 -16.19
CA THR A 504 -14.07 14.21 -15.57
C THR A 504 -13.17 12.96 -15.60
N LYS A 505 -13.66 11.79 -15.15
CA LYS A 505 -12.87 10.54 -15.25
C LYS A 505 -12.53 10.12 -16.68
N ARG A 506 -13.40 10.44 -17.65
CA ARG A 506 -13.20 10.08 -19.05
C ARG A 506 -12.11 10.92 -19.73
N ILE A 507 -12.01 12.22 -19.41
CA ILE A 507 -11.15 13.15 -20.16
C ILE A 507 -10.07 13.87 -19.35
N ALA A 508 -10.07 13.80 -18.01
CA ALA A 508 -9.07 14.48 -17.16
C ALA A 508 -7.62 14.12 -17.55
N TYR A 509 -7.35 12.86 -17.91
CA TYR A 509 -6.01 12.46 -18.31
C TYR A 509 -5.52 13.17 -19.58
N ARG A 510 -6.41 13.52 -20.52
CA ARG A 510 -6.05 14.21 -21.76
C ARG A 510 -5.67 15.66 -21.45
N ILE A 511 -6.51 16.32 -20.66
CA ILE A 511 -6.30 17.72 -20.25
C ILE A 511 -5.00 17.85 -19.44
N LEU A 512 -4.78 16.97 -18.47
CA LEU A 512 -3.62 17.05 -17.59
C LEU A 512 -2.33 16.52 -18.22
N LYS A 513 -2.41 15.74 -19.30
CA LYS A 513 -1.22 15.33 -20.08
C LYS A 513 -0.56 16.52 -20.77
N GLU A 514 -1.31 17.56 -21.11
CA GLU A 514 -0.76 18.77 -21.73
C GLU A 514 -0.24 19.78 -20.69
N ASP A 515 -0.80 19.76 -19.48
CA ASP A 515 -0.36 20.59 -18.36
C ASP A 515 0.92 20.05 -17.71
N LYS A 516 2.09 20.44 -18.26
CA LYS A 516 3.40 20.04 -17.74
C LYS A 516 3.67 20.48 -16.29
N THR A 517 2.92 21.43 -15.76
CA THR A 517 3.08 21.92 -14.39
C THR A 517 2.38 21.03 -13.38
N HIS A 518 1.30 20.36 -13.78
CA HIS A 518 0.52 19.50 -12.89
C HIS A 518 1.28 18.20 -12.53
N ILE A 519 1.23 17.78 -11.27
CA ILE A 519 1.94 16.56 -10.81
C ILE A 519 1.43 15.27 -11.46
N LEU A 520 0.14 15.20 -11.80
CA LEU A 520 -0.44 14.06 -12.53
C LEU A 520 0.00 13.96 -14.00
N ASN A 521 0.69 14.96 -14.54
CA ASN A 521 1.17 14.95 -15.91
C ASN A 521 1.97 13.68 -16.24
N GLY A 522 2.93 13.32 -15.37
CA GLY A 522 3.77 12.13 -15.56
C GLY A 522 3.00 10.80 -15.45
N CYS A 523 1.96 10.77 -14.63
CA CYS A 523 1.08 9.59 -14.50
C CYS A 523 0.22 9.40 -15.76
N PHE A 524 -0.24 10.50 -16.37
CA PHE A 524 -1.14 10.49 -17.52
C PHE A 524 -0.47 10.50 -18.90
N ASP A 525 0.85 10.63 -18.99
CA ASP A 525 1.58 10.72 -20.27
C ASP A 525 1.30 9.53 -21.23
N ASP A 526 1.21 8.33 -20.67
CA ASP A 526 0.83 7.10 -21.40
C ASP A 526 -0.54 6.57 -20.93
N ALA A 527 -1.47 7.46 -20.59
CA ALA A 527 -2.84 7.05 -20.26
C ALA A 527 -3.59 6.52 -21.48
N GLU A 528 -3.31 7.08 -22.66
CA GLU A 528 -3.79 6.50 -23.92
C GLU A 528 -3.32 5.05 -24.03
N GLY A 529 -2.14 4.72 -23.47
CA GLY A 529 -1.55 3.42 -23.08
C GLY A 529 -2.49 2.28 -22.70
N PHE A 530 -3.59 2.63 -22.05
CA PHE A 530 -4.39 1.66 -21.33
C PHE A 530 -5.10 0.66 -22.26
N PRO A 531 -4.95 -0.67 -22.04
CA PRO A 531 -5.59 -1.67 -22.88
C PRO A 531 -7.11 -1.71 -22.66
N SER A 532 -7.85 -2.04 -23.73
CA SER A 532 -9.25 -2.47 -23.63
C SER A 532 -9.38 -3.88 -23.02
N THR A 533 -10.60 -4.25 -22.59
CA THR A 533 -10.89 -5.61 -22.12
C THR A 533 -10.65 -6.66 -23.20
N THR A 534 -10.91 -6.31 -24.47
CA THR A 534 -10.64 -7.18 -25.62
C THR A 534 -9.14 -7.36 -25.83
N GLU A 535 -8.35 -6.29 -25.78
CA GLU A 535 -6.88 -6.40 -25.87
C GLU A 535 -6.31 -7.29 -24.76
N MET A 536 -6.81 -7.16 -23.53
CA MET A 536 -6.36 -8.01 -22.41
C MET A 536 -6.73 -9.49 -22.62
N ALA A 537 -7.93 -9.76 -23.14
CA ALA A 537 -8.40 -11.11 -23.41
C ALA A 537 -7.61 -11.82 -24.52
N MET A 538 -7.22 -11.08 -25.56
CA MET A 538 -6.55 -11.60 -26.75
C MET A 538 -5.05 -11.86 -26.58
N TYR A 539 -4.53 -11.86 -25.34
CA TYR A 539 -3.10 -12.05 -25.07
C TYR A 539 -2.53 -13.32 -25.71
N GLY A 540 -3.21 -14.46 -25.59
CA GLY A 540 -2.75 -15.72 -26.20
C GLY A 540 -2.78 -15.65 -27.73
N GLU A 541 -3.84 -15.11 -28.30
CA GLU A 541 -3.95 -14.88 -29.75
C GLU A 541 -2.84 -13.97 -30.31
N PHE A 542 -2.49 -12.90 -29.60
CA PHE A 542 -1.38 -12.02 -30.00
C PHE A 542 -0.05 -12.75 -30.00
N ARG A 543 0.20 -13.63 -29.02
CA ARG A 543 1.41 -14.46 -28.98
C ARG A 543 1.45 -15.43 -30.15
N ARG A 544 0.36 -16.15 -30.41
CA ARG A 544 0.26 -17.12 -31.53
C ARG A 544 0.47 -16.48 -32.90
N ARG A 545 -0.01 -15.24 -33.08
CA ARG A 545 0.18 -14.46 -34.31
C ARG A 545 1.48 -13.66 -34.36
N GLY A 546 2.29 -13.67 -33.30
CA GLY A 546 3.52 -12.86 -33.21
C GLY A 546 3.29 -11.35 -33.18
N ILE A 547 2.12 -10.89 -32.74
CA ILE A 547 1.75 -9.47 -32.72
C ILE A 547 2.37 -8.79 -31.50
N THR A 548 3.40 -8.00 -31.73
CA THR A 548 4.16 -7.30 -30.68
C THR A 548 3.78 -5.83 -30.57
N THR A 549 3.37 -5.20 -31.67
CA THR A 549 3.10 -3.76 -31.68
C THR A 549 1.73 -3.42 -31.11
N ARG A 550 1.66 -2.30 -30.42
CA ARG A 550 0.45 -1.83 -29.76
C ARG A 550 -0.65 -1.44 -30.74
N GLU A 551 -0.27 -0.84 -31.86
CA GLU A 551 -1.22 -0.40 -32.90
C GLU A 551 -1.92 -1.61 -33.55
N GLU A 552 -1.18 -2.67 -33.87
CA GLU A 552 -1.75 -3.90 -34.43
C GLU A 552 -2.67 -4.60 -33.43
N ARG A 553 -2.26 -4.68 -32.15
CA ARG A 553 -3.11 -5.25 -31.09
C ARG A 553 -4.45 -4.53 -30.98
N ARG A 554 -4.42 -3.19 -30.97
CA ARG A 554 -5.63 -2.35 -30.91
C ARG A 554 -6.52 -2.55 -32.14
N LYS A 555 -5.94 -2.50 -33.34
CA LYS A 555 -6.71 -2.68 -34.60
C LYS A 555 -7.39 -4.05 -34.65
N LEU A 556 -6.69 -5.11 -34.26
CA LEU A 556 -7.26 -6.46 -34.22
C LEU A 556 -8.32 -6.59 -33.12
N ALA A 557 -8.03 -6.11 -31.91
CA ALA A 557 -9.00 -6.14 -30.80
C ALA A 557 -10.28 -5.38 -31.12
N GLN A 558 -10.18 -4.22 -31.77
CA GLN A 558 -11.33 -3.44 -32.19
C GLN A 558 -12.16 -4.21 -33.24
N ARG A 559 -11.51 -4.81 -34.25
CA ARG A 559 -12.18 -5.64 -35.26
C ARG A 559 -12.96 -6.81 -34.63
N ILE A 560 -12.35 -7.52 -33.67
CA ILE A 560 -13.00 -8.63 -32.95
C ILE A 560 -14.16 -8.13 -32.08
N TYR A 561 -14.00 -6.96 -31.46
CA TYR A 561 -15.06 -6.36 -30.68
C TYR A 561 -16.28 -6.05 -31.55
N ASP A 562 -16.06 -5.49 -32.74
CA ASP A 562 -17.12 -5.12 -33.67
C ASP A 562 -17.76 -6.36 -34.34
N ASN A 563 -16.95 -7.31 -34.82
CA ASN A 563 -17.38 -8.49 -35.59
C ASN A 563 -16.89 -9.83 -34.99
N GLU A 564 -17.51 -10.26 -33.89
CA GLU A 564 -17.10 -11.48 -33.14
C GLU A 564 -17.32 -12.82 -33.91
N ALA A 565 -18.07 -12.78 -35.01
CA ALA A 565 -18.49 -13.97 -35.77
C ALA A 565 -17.59 -14.29 -36.97
N GLU A 566 -16.81 -13.32 -37.47
CA GLU A 566 -16.00 -13.47 -38.69
C GLU A 566 -14.61 -14.07 -38.42
N ASP A 567 -14.06 -13.87 -37.23
CA ASP A 567 -12.72 -14.34 -36.87
C ASP A 567 -12.78 -15.54 -35.91
N ALA A 568 -12.10 -16.63 -36.29
CA ALA A 568 -11.97 -17.85 -35.49
C ALA A 568 -11.00 -17.61 -34.31
N VAL A 569 -11.47 -16.93 -33.27
CA VAL A 569 -10.74 -16.75 -32.00
C VAL A 569 -11.14 -17.86 -31.02
N ASP A 570 -10.12 -18.53 -30.47
CA ASP A 570 -10.26 -19.54 -29.43
C ASP A 570 -11.08 -19.02 -28.25
N THR A 571 -11.84 -19.92 -27.61
CA THR A 571 -12.76 -19.51 -26.54
C THR A 571 -12.06 -18.83 -25.36
N PRO A 572 -10.91 -19.31 -24.84
CA PRO A 572 -10.19 -18.63 -23.75
C PRO A 572 -9.73 -17.20 -24.10
N ASP A 573 -9.38 -16.93 -25.35
CA ASP A 573 -8.91 -15.60 -25.81
C ASP A 573 -10.04 -14.57 -25.95
N ARG A 574 -11.27 -14.94 -25.59
CA ARG A 574 -12.41 -14.01 -25.40
C ARG A 574 -12.60 -13.61 -23.94
N TYR A 575 -11.74 -14.10 -23.05
CA TYR A 575 -11.84 -13.90 -21.60
C TYR A 575 -10.60 -13.23 -21.06
N TYR A 576 -10.80 -12.41 -20.04
CA TYR A 576 -9.73 -11.80 -19.24
C TYR A 576 -10.03 -12.04 -17.76
N ALA A 577 -9.02 -11.84 -16.91
CA ALA A 577 -9.16 -11.95 -15.47
C ALA A 577 -9.17 -10.57 -14.80
N ILE A 578 -10.11 -10.36 -13.88
CA ILE A 578 -10.05 -9.29 -12.88
C ILE A 578 -9.52 -9.92 -11.60
N LEU A 579 -8.36 -9.45 -11.15
CA LEU A 579 -7.77 -9.79 -9.86
C LEU A 579 -8.11 -8.68 -8.87
N VAL A 580 -8.73 -9.05 -7.75
CA VAL A 580 -8.84 -8.20 -6.56
C VAL A 580 -8.21 -8.91 -5.38
N MET A 581 -7.42 -8.20 -4.59
CA MET A 581 -6.81 -8.70 -3.35
C MET A 581 -6.97 -7.66 -2.25
N ASP A 582 -7.05 -8.11 -1.01
CA ASP A 582 -7.26 -7.26 0.17
C ASP A 582 -6.66 -7.94 1.41
N GLY A 583 -6.00 -7.15 2.25
CA GLY A 583 -5.28 -7.60 3.43
C GLY A 583 -6.20 -8.16 4.52
N ASP A 584 -5.90 -9.36 4.99
CA ASP A 584 -6.74 -10.02 5.97
C ASP A 584 -6.58 -9.40 7.35
N HIS A 585 -7.69 -8.85 7.87
CA HIS A 585 -7.76 -8.24 9.19
C HIS A 585 -6.79 -7.07 9.41
N MET A 586 -6.57 -6.22 8.39
CA MET A 586 -5.64 -5.09 8.52
C MET A 586 -5.96 -4.13 9.67
N GLY A 587 -7.24 -3.90 9.97
CA GLY A 587 -7.66 -3.15 11.16
C GLY A 587 -7.13 -3.74 12.48
N ARG A 588 -7.03 -5.06 12.58
CA ARG A 588 -6.45 -5.74 13.75
C ARG A 588 -4.92 -5.65 13.76
N LEU A 589 -4.27 -5.63 12.60
CA LEU A 589 -2.82 -5.47 12.49
C LEU A 589 -2.37 -4.09 12.95
N ILE A 590 -2.99 -3.03 12.42
CA ILE A 590 -2.66 -1.63 12.77
C ILE A 590 -2.98 -1.29 14.24
N ASN A 591 -3.87 -2.07 14.89
CA ASN A 591 -4.15 -1.96 16.32
C ASN A 591 -3.25 -2.89 17.18
N GLY A 592 -2.33 -3.64 16.57
CA GLY A 592 -1.37 -4.49 17.29
C GLY A 592 -1.93 -5.85 17.75
N GLU A 593 -3.12 -6.26 17.31
CA GLU A 593 -3.72 -7.53 17.74
C GLU A 593 -3.10 -8.75 17.02
N THR A 594 -2.79 -8.62 15.73
CA THR A 594 -2.32 -9.74 14.89
C THR A 594 -0.81 -9.77 14.66
N ILE A 595 -0.06 -8.78 15.15
CA ILE A 595 1.41 -8.81 15.11
C ILE A 595 1.94 -10.11 15.73
N GLY A 596 2.94 -10.68 15.07
CA GLY A 596 3.67 -11.84 15.56
C GLY A 596 4.80 -11.46 16.51
N ALA A 597 5.37 -10.26 16.34
CA ALA A 597 6.47 -9.77 17.14
C ALA A 597 6.11 -9.71 18.64
N ALA A 598 7.02 -10.23 19.45
CA ALA A 598 6.96 -10.18 20.91
C ALA A 598 8.10 -9.32 21.42
N TRP A 599 8.01 -8.84 22.67
CA TRP A 599 9.12 -8.15 23.32
C TRP A 599 10.40 -8.99 23.28
N ALA A 600 10.29 -10.31 23.44
CA ALA A 600 11.42 -11.23 23.44
C ALA A 600 12.06 -11.46 22.05
N THR A 601 11.30 -11.28 20.96
CA THR A 601 11.79 -11.45 19.58
C THR A 601 12.22 -10.14 18.94
N SER A 602 11.68 -9.02 19.43
CA SER A 602 12.08 -7.66 19.01
C SER A 602 13.37 -7.21 19.71
N MET A 603 13.63 -7.71 20.92
CA MET A 603 14.83 -7.40 21.70
C MET A 603 16.08 -8.07 21.14
N HIS A 604 17.19 -7.34 21.16
CA HIS A 604 18.48 -7.87 20.75
C HIS A 604 18.89 -9.11 21.57
N PRO A 605 19.40 -10.19 20.94
CA PRO A 605 19.72 -11.45 21.64
C PRO A 605 20.66 -11.31 22.84
N GLU A 606 21.62 -10.38 22.75
CA GLU A 606 22.57 -10.10 23.83
C GLU A 606 21.90 -9.47 25.06
N MET A 607 21.01 -8.49 24.84
CA MET A 607 20.26 -7.87 25.93
C MET A 607 19.32 -8.89 26.59
N ARG A 608 18.69 -9.74 25.79
CA ARG A 608 17.84 -10.83 26.30
C ARG A 608 18.64 -11.77 27.20
N ARG A 609 19.80 -12.23 26.76
CA ARG A 609 20.70 -13.11 27.52
C ARG A 609 21.08 -12.49 28.87
N ARG A 610 21.41 -11.20 28.88
CA ARG A 610 21.72 -10.45 30.11
C ARG A 610 20.54 -10.40 31.07
N LEU A 611 19.33 -10.07 30.58
CA LEU A 611 18.12 -10.04 31.43
C LEU A 611 17.75 -11.42 32.01
N GLU A 612 18.05 -12.50 31.29
CA GLU A 612 17.83 -13.88 31.75
C GLU A 612 18.96 -14.37 32.70
N SER A 613 20.12 -13.70 32.72
CA SER A 613 21.24 -14.06 33.59
C SER A 613 20.95 -13.80 35.08
N PRO A 614 21.22 -14.76 35.99
CA PRO A 614 21.04 -14.55 37.43
C PRO A 614 21.91 -13.44 38.02
N SER A 615 23.10 -13.18 37.43
CA SER A 615 24.06 -12.17 37.91
C SER A 615 23.66 -10.74 37.55
N PHE A 616 22.82 -10.57 36.53
CA PHE A 616 22.43 -9.26 36.02
C PHE A 616 21.48 -8.53 36.98
N ASP A 617 21.44 -7.19 36.87
CA ASP A 617 20.69 -6.29 37.75
C ASP A 617 19.27 -6.80 38.05
N ALA A 618 19.06 -7.20 39.32
CA ALA A 618 17.84 -7.85 39.77
C ALA A 618 16.60 -6.98 39.58
N ARG A 619 16.74 -5.65 39.52
CA ARG A 619 15.64 -4.72 39.29
C ARG A 619 15.02 -4.96 37.91
N TYR A 620 15.87 -4.96 36.88
CA TYR A 620 15.43 -5.16 35.50
C TYR A 620 15.02 -6.60 35.24
N ARG A 621 15.79 -7.58 35.72
CA ARG A 621 15.46 -9.00 35.57
C ARG A 621 14.08 -9.33 36.15
N LYS A 622 13.76 -8.88 37.37
CA LYS A 622 12.46 -9.16 38.00
C LYS A 622 11.29 -8.51 37.25
N ALA A 623 11.48 -7.30 36.72
CA ALA A 623 10.44 -6.60 35.97
C ALA A 623 10.20 -7.24 34.58
N TRP A 624 11.26 -7.67 33.88
CA TRP A 624 11.17 -8.25 32.54
C TRP A 624 10.80 -9.74 32.53
N ALA A 625 11.16 -10.51 33.56
CA ALA A 625 10.87 -11.94 33.66
C ALA A 625 9.42 -12.34 33.30
N PRO A 626 8.35 -11.71 33.83
CA PRO A 626 6.99 -12.07 33.46
C PRO A 626 6.66 -11.79 31.98
N LEU A 627 7.19 -10.70 31.41
CA LEU A 627 6.96 -10.33 30.01
C LEU A 627 7.64 -11.33 29.06
N LEU A 628 8.88 -11.71 29.37
CA LEU A 628 9.65 -12.68 28.59
C LEU A 628 9.05 -14.10 28.71
N ALA A 629 8.67 -14.53 29.91
CA ALA A 629 8.10 -15.85 30.15
C ALA A 629 6.75 -16.05 29.45
N ARG A 630 5.91 -15.00 29.37
CA ARG A 630 4.63 -15.05 28.65
C ARG A 630 4.77 -14.84 27.14
N ASN A 631 5.98 -14.54 26.66
CA ASN A 631 6.22 -14.07 25.30
C ASN A 631 5.25 -12.93 24.93
N GLU A 632 5.16 -11.94 25.83
CA GLU A 632 4.22 -10.83 25.72
C GLU A 632 4.41 -10.11 24.39
N LYS A 633 3.29 -9.84 23.69
CA LYS A 633 3.33 -9.20 22.38
C LYS A 633 3.94 -7.81 22.47
N ARG A 634 4.65 -7.42 21.42
CA ARG A 634 5.11 -6.04 21.23
C ARG A 634 3.88 -5.12 21.18
N LEU A 635 3.95 -3.89 21.69
CA LEU A 635 2.86 -2.93 21.47
C LEU A 635 3.04 -2.25 20.12
N ILE A 636 1.95 -1.85 19.47
CA ILE A 636 2.04 -0.95 18.32
C ILE A 636 2.52 0.43 18.81
N THR A 637 3.50 0.99 18.10
CA THR A 637 4.09 2.31 18.34
C THR A 637 3.98 3.13 17.06
N PRO A 638 4.17 4.47 17.08
CA PRO A 638 4.22 5.26 15.85
C PRO A 638 5.24 4.71 14.85
N SER A 639 6.41 4.25 15.31
CA SER A 639 7.49 3.74 14.45
C SER A 639 7.18 2.37 13.86
N ILE A 640 6.56 1.47 14.63
CA ILE A 640 6.06 0.19 14.10
C ILE A 640 4.93 0.44 13.10
N HIS A 641 4.04 1.39 13.37
CA HIS A 641 2.97 1.78 12.45
C HIS A 641 3.54 2.37 11.15
N ALA A 642 4.55 3.23 11.23
CA ALA A 642 5.27 3.75 10.08
C ALA A 642 5.99 2.63 9.31
N ALA A 643 6.57 1.64 9.99
CA ALA A 643 7.21 0.49 9.36
C ALA A 643 6.22 -0.39 8.60
N ILE A 644 5.04 -0.66 9.18
CA ILE A 644 3.92 -1.33 8.49
C ILE A 644 3.51 -0.53 7.26
N SER A 645 3.38 0.80 7.40
CA SER A 645 2.98 1.63 6.28
C SER A 645 4.01 1.70 5.16
N GLU A 646 5.31 1.72 5.49
CA GLU A 646 6.39 1.66 4.51
C GLU A 646 6.41 0.29 3.81
N ALA A 647 6.20 -0.80 4.55
CA ALA A 647 6.09 -2.15 3.99
C ALA A 647 4.92 -2.27 3.00
N LEU A 648 3.77 -1.66 3.31
CA LEU A 648 2.62 -1.60 2.41
C LEU A 648 2.91 -0.74 1.16
N GLY A 649 3.63 0.37 1.32
CA GLY A 649 4.09 1.18 0.19
C GLY A 649 5.03 0.39 -0.74
N ASP A 650 6.00 -0.31 -0.16
CA ASP A 650 6.94 -1.18 -0.88
C ASP A 650 6.21 -2.35 -1.56
N PHE A 651 5.22 -2.94 -0.89
CA PHE A 651 4.33 -3.94 -1.48
C PHE A 651 3.58 -3.40 -2.69
N SER A 652 2.95 -2.23 -2.61
CA SER A 652 2.23 -1.63 -3.74
C SER A 652 3.13 -1.41 -4.96
N ILE A 653 4.32 -0.86 -4.74
CA ILE A 653 5.23 -0.39 -5.80
C ILE A 653 6.07 -1.55 -6.36
N HIS A 654 6.78 -2.27 -5.48
CA HIS A 654 7.81 -3.25 -5.86
C HIS A 654 7.28 -4.70 -5.84
N GLY A 655 6.20 -4.95 -5.11
CA GLY A 655 5.43 -6.19 -5.15
C GLY A 655 4.38 -6.17 -6.26
N ALA A 656 3.22 -5.57 -5.99
CA ALA A 656 2.04 -5.62 -6.83
C ALA A 656 2.27 -5.07 -8.24
N ALA A 657 2.72 -3.82 -8.40
CA ALA A 657 2.88 -3.22 -9.73
C ALA A 657 3.91 -3.96 -10.60
N ARG A 658 5.07 -4.31 -10.03
CA ARG A 658 6.11 -5.08 -10.71
C ARG A 658 5.61 -6.45 -11.16
N ILE A 659 5.01 -7.22 -10.24
CA ILE A 659 4.54 -8.58 -10.51
C ILE A 659 3.40 -8.55 -11.56
N VAL A 660 2.43 -7.65 -11.43
CA VAL A 660 1.35 -7.51 -12.41
C VAL A 660 1.91 -7.21 -13.80
N LYS A 661 2.89 -6.30 -13.91
CA LYS A 661 3.54 -5.95 -15.19
C LYS A 661 4.31 -7.14 -15.79
N ARG A 662 5.07 -7.89 -14.96
CA ARG A 662 5.79 -9.10 -15.38
C ARG A 662 4.84 -10.15 -15.95
N HIS A 663 3.64 -10.27 -15.39
CA HIS A 663 2.59 -11.19 -15.85
C HIS A 663 1.68 -10.61 -16.94
N HIS A 664 2.15 -9.57 -17.65
CA HIS A 664 1.45 -8.88 -18.75
C HIS A 664 0.08 -8.31 -18.38
N GLY A 665 -0.16 -8.10 -17.09
CA GLY A 665 -1.34 -7.43 -16.59
C GLY A 665 -1.20 -5.92 -16.57
N ARG A 666 -2.30 -5.26 -16.23
CA ARG A 666 -2.36 -3.83 -15.99
C ARG A 666 -3.00 -3.56 -14.63
N LEU A 667 -2.26 -2.85 -13.78
CA LEU A 667 -2.73 -2.45 -12.46
C LEU A 667 -3.76 -1.31 -12.61
N ILE A 668 -4.87 -1.40 -11.87
CA ILE A 668 -5.85 -0.32 -11.71
C ILE A 668 -5.48 0.51 -10.48
N TYR A 669 -5.23 -0.14 -9.36
CA TYR A 669 -4.69 0.47 -8.14
C TYR A 669 -3.98 -0.59 -7.29
N ALA A 670 -3.03 -0.15 -6.47
CA ALA A 670 -2.55 -0.92 -5.33
C ALA A 670 -2.31 0.07 -4.18
N GLY A 671 -3.30 0.25 -3.33
CA GLY A 671 -3.30 1.27 -2.29
C GLY A 671 -3.20 0.65 -0.91
N GLY A 672 -1.98 0.58 -0.36
CA GLY A 672 -1.75 -0.10 0.90
C GLY A 672 -1.84 -1.62 0.75
N ASP A 673 -2.89 -2.22 1.30
CA ASP A 673 -3.13 -3.67 1.31
C ASP A 673 -4.08 -4.16 0.20
N ASP A 674 -4.78 -3.23 -0.47
CA ASP A 674 -5.72 -3.55 -1.54
C ASP A 674 -5.05 -3.51 -2.92
N VAL A 675 -5.28 -4.54 -3.73
CA VAL A 675 -4.79 -4.63 -5.12
C VAL A 675 -5.97 -4.87 -6.07
N CYS A 676 -6.04 -4.10 -7.15
CA CYS A 676 -6.91 -4.42 -8.28
C CYS A 676 -6.14 -4.35 -9.59
N ALA A 677 -6.18 -5.43 -10.35
CA ALA A 677 -5.50 -5.55 -11.64
C ALA A 677 -6.37 -6.31 -12.64
N VAL A 678 -6.10 -6.10 -13.93
CA VAL A 678 -6.60 -6.93 -15.01
C VAL A 678 -5.45 -7.68 -15.66
N LEU A 679 -5.62 -8.98 -15.87
CA LEU A 679 -4.55 -9.85 -16.37
C LEU A 679 -5.07 -10.77 -17.48
N PRO A 680 -4.17 -11.27 -18.33
CA PRO A 680 -4.45 -12.46 -19.12
C PRO A 680 -4.85 -13.63 -18.21
N VAL A 681 -5.79 -14.45 -18.69
CA VAL A 681 -6.33 -15.56 -17.89
C VAL A 681 -5.22 -16.56 -17.49
N SER A 682 -4.25 -16.79 -18.38
CA SER A 682 -3.17 -17.77 -18.18
C SER A 682 -2.13 -17.37 -17.13
N THR A 683 -2.02 -16.08 -16.80
CA THR A 683 -1.01 -15.56 -15.86
C THR A 683 -1.60 -15.13 -14.53
N ALA A 684 -2.92 -14.88 -14.45
CA ALA A 684 -3.60 -14.31 -13.29
C ALA A 684 -3.34 -15.04 -11.97
N VAL A 685 -3.40 -16.38 -11.96
CA VAL A 685 -3.20 -17.19 -10.73
C VAL A 685 -1.75 -17.14 -10.26
N ARG A 686 -0.77 -17.16 -11.18
CA ARG A 686 0.65 -17.06 -10.84
C ARG A 686 0.98 -15.69 -10.26
N ALA A 687 0.47 -14.63 -10.90
CA ALA A 687 0.61 -13.26 -10.42
C ALA A 687 0.05 -13.10 -9.00
N ALA A 688 -1.17 -13.58 -8.74
CA ALA A 688 -1.80 -13.46 -7.42
C ALA A 688 -1.03 -14.20 -6.32
N ARG A 689 -0.45 -15.38 -6.65
CA ARG A 689 0.38 -16.15 -5.72
C ARG A 689 1.69 -15.42 -5.39
N GLU A 690 2.41 -14.93 -6.40
CA GLU A 690 3.64 -14.14 -6.20
C GLU A 690 3.38 -12.87 -5.38
N ILE A 691 2.24 -12.19 -5.59
CA ILE A 691 1.84 -11.01 -4.80
C ILE A 691 1.61 -11.40 -3.32
N SER A 692 0.94 -12.52 -3.06
CA SER A 692 0.71 -13.03 -1.70
C SER A 692 2.01 -13.42 -0.98
N GLU A 693 2.94 -14.03 -1.71
CA GLU A 693 4.27 -14.40 -1.20
C GLU A 693 5.09 -13.14 -0.84
N PHE A 694 5.08 -12.11 -1.69
CA PHE A 694 5.72 -10.83 -1.36
C PHE A 694 5.10 -10.18 -0.12
N TYR A 695 3.77 -10.13 -0.03
CA TYR A 695 3.04 -9.49 1.08
C TYR A 695 3.49 -9.99 2.46
N THR A 696 3.77 -11.30 2.57
CA THR A 696 4.16 -11.97 3.82
C THR A 696 5.66 -12.20 3.98
N SER A 697 6.46 -11.72 3.02
CA SER A 697 7.92 -11.85 3.04
C SER A 697 8.55 -11.10 4.22
N GLY A 698 9.79 -11.48 4.56
CA GLY A 698 10.61 -10.81 5.58
C GLY A 698 11.39 -9.63 4.99
N PHE A 699 12.71 -9.67 5.10
CA PHE A 699 13.60 -8.65 4.55
C PHE A 699 13.86 -8.90 3.05
N ASN A 700 13.82 -7.85 2.24
CA ASN A 700 14.11 -7.91 0.81
C ASN A 700 15.03 -6.74 0.40
N LEU A 701 16.00 -7.02 -0.47
CA LEU A 701 16.76 -6.00 -1.17
C LEU A 701 16.03 -5.61 -2.46
N ILE A 702 15.83 -4.31 -2.63
CA ILE A 702 15.25 -3.71 -3.83
C ILE A 702 16.34 -2.91 -4.53
N ASP A 703 16.69 -3.28 -5.74
CA ASP A 703 17.67 -2.56 -6.55
C ASP A 703 17.28 -2.58 -8.03
N ALA A 704 17.33 -1.42 -8.69
CA ALA A 704 17.02 -1.24 -10.11
C ALA A 704 15.70 -1.89 -10.60
N GLY A 705 14.70 -2.04 -9.73
CA GLY A 705 13.42 -2.69 -10.02
C GLY A 705 13.41 -4.22 -9.85
N GLU A 706 14.54 -4.82 -9.47
CA GLU A 706 14.62 -6.19 -8.99
C GLU A 706 14.38 -6.26 -7.49
N VAL A 707 13.88 -7.42 -7.05
CA VAL A 707 13.59 -7.69 -5.64
C VAL A 707 14.10 -9.09 -5.33
N CYS A 708 15.00 -9.16 -4.35
CA CYS A 708 15.59 -10.39 -3.85
C CYS A 708 15.39 -10.48 -2.34
N SER A 709 15.08 -11.67 -1.81
CA SER A 709 15.04 -11.86 -0.36
C SER A 709 16.43 -11.77 0.23
N ALA A 710 16.58 -11.04 1.34
CA ALA A 710 17.86 -10.93 2.04
C ALA A 710 18.17 -12.24 2.79
N ALA A 711 19.28 -12.90 2.44
CA ALA A 711 19.74 -14.11 3.12
C ALA A 711 20.26 -13.78 4.53
N ASP A 712 20.19 -14.72 5.49
CA ASP A 712 20.75 -14.55 6.84
C ASP A 712 22.04 -15.39 6.99
N PRO A 713 23.24 -14.80 7.16
CA PRO A 713 23.50 -13.36 7.28
C PRO A 713 23.48 -12.64 5.92
N TRP A 714 23.19 -11.34 5.94
CA TRP A 714 23.13 -10.48 4.76
C TRP A 714 24.31 -9.52 4.70
N ALA A 715 25.04 -9.52 3.59
CA ALA A 715 26.07 -8.51 3.32
C ALA A 715 25.41 -7.24 2.76
N PRO A 716 25.73 -6.04 3.28
CA PRO A 716 25.24 -4.80 2.73
C PRO A 716 25.64 -4.58 1.27
N GLU A 717 24.67 -4.18 0.45
CA GLU A 717 24.85 -3.85 -0.97
C GLU A 717 24.03 -2.60 -1.32
N PRO A 718 24.38 -1.83 -2.37
CA PRO A 718 23.57 -0.70 -2.84
C PRO A 718 22.11 -1.07 -3.11
N GLY A 719 21.21 -0.10 -2.98
CA GLY A 719 19.76 -0.28 -3.13
C GLY A 719 18.99 0.00 -1.84
N LYS A 720 17.80 -0.57 -1.68
CA LYS A 720 16.95 -0.40 -0.49
C LYS A 720 16.71 -1.72 0.22
N LEU A 721 17.12 -1.83 1.47
CA LEU A 721 16.67 -2.92 2.35
C LEU A 721 15.24 -2.63 2.83
N ALA A 722 14.28 -3.28 2.20
CA ALA A 722 12.86 -3.21 2.50
C ALA A 722 12.41 -4.36 3.40
N ILE A 723 11.18 -4.25 3.93
CA ILE A 723 10.52 -5.32 4.67
C ILE A 723 9.13 -5.57 4.06
N GLY A 724 8.70 -6.83 4.01
CA GLY A 724 7.29 -7.17 3.88
C GLY A 724 6.56 -7.00 5.22
N LEU A 725 5.31 -7.47 5.33
CA LEU A 725 4.62 -7.45 6.64
C LEU A 725 5.07 -8.58 7.56
N GLY A 726 5.85 -9.54 7.06
CA GLY A 726 6.36 -10.67 7.82
C GLY A 726 5.28 -11.70 8.17
N ALA A 727 5.67 -12.98 8.17
CA ALA A 727 4.73 -14.06 8.46
C ALA A 727 4.38 -14.16 9.97
N ASN A 728 3.10 -14.39 10.26
CA ASN A 728 2.59 -14.81 11.57
C ASN A 728 1.48 -15.87 11.41
N GLY A 729 1.85 -17.05 10.90
CA GLY A 729 0.86 -18.08 10.52
C GLY A 729 -0.04 -17.56 9.40
N ASP A 730 -1.37 -17.59 9.61
CA ASP A 730 -2.36 -17.01 8.69
C ASP A 730 -2.90 -15.65 9.20
N ARG A 731 -2.36 -15.10 10.31
CA ARG A 731 -2.85 -13.87 10.95
C ARG A 731 -2.40 -12.57 10.28
N ILE A 732 -1.30 -12.64 9.52
CA ILE A 732 -0.85 -11.60 8.60
C ILE A 732 -0.85 -12.27 7.23
N SER A 733 -1.86 -11.96 6.43
CA SER A 733 -2.10 -12.60 5.14
C SER A 733 -2.92 -11.68 4.24
N ILE A 734 -3.04 -12.05 2.97
CA ILE A 734 -3.86 -11.36 1.97
C ILE A 734 -4.74 -12.40 1.28
N SER A 735 -5.98 -12.06 0.98
CA SER A 735 -6.91 -12.92 0.24
C SER A 735 -7.13 -12.41 -1.17
N ALA A 736 -7.50 -13.28 -2.11
CA ALA A 736 -7.70 -12.93 -3.52
C ALA A 736 -9.01 -13.46 -4.11
N GLY A 737 -9.62 -12.64 -4.97
CA GLY A 737 -10.68 -13.02 -5.89
C GLY A 737 -10.20 -12.84 -7.34
N ILE A 738 -10.27 -13.91 -8.14
CA ILE A 738 -9.93 -13.89 -9.57
C ILE A 738 -11.19 -14.21 -10.37
N LEU A 739 -11.79 -13.19 -10.97
CA LEU A 739 -12.94 -13.35 -11.84
C LEU A 739 -12.50 -13.45 -13.30
N ILE A 740 -12.70 -14.60 -13.91
CA ILE A 740 -12.52 -14.82 -15.35
C ILE A 740 -13.86 -14.53 -16.04
N CYS A 741 -13.89 -13.47 -16.85
CA CYS A 741 -15.11 -13.00 -17.50
C CYS A 741 -14.89 -12.61 -18.96
N HIS A 742 -15.99 -12.61 -19.71
CA HIS A 742 -15.97 -12.34 -21.14
C HIS A 742 -15.66 -10.86 -21.42
N HIS A 743 -14.86 -10.55 -22.43
CA HIS A 743 -14.40 -9.18 -22.73
C HIS A 743 -15.53 -8.15 -22.98
N LYS A 744 -16.69 -8.59 -23.51
CA LYS A 744 -17.92 -7.78 -23.69
C LYS A 744 -18.85 -7.68 -22.48
N ALA A 745 -18.53 -8.32 -21.35
CA ALA A 745 -19.36 -8.21 -20.15
C ALA A 745 -19.33 -6.79 -19.57
N GLY A 746 -20.41 -6.34 -18.93
CA GLY A 746 -20.49 -5.01 -18.33
C GLY A 746 -19.46 -4.83 -17.21
N LEU A 747 -18.46 -3.97 -17.42
CA LEU A 747 -17.30 -3.83 -16.53
C LEU A 747 -17.68 -3.53 -15.08
N SER A 748 -18.54 -2.54 -14.82
CA SER A 748 -19.01 -2.21 -13.46
C SER A 748 -19.60 -3.42 -12.71
N GLN A 749 -20.34 -4.30 -13.42
CA GLN A 749 -20.91 -5.50 -12.82
C GLN A 749 -19.84 -6.55 -12.54
N MET A 750 -18.86 -6.70 -13.43
CA MET A 750 -17.75 -7.64 -13.24
C MET A 750 -16.82 -7.19 -12.11
N ILE A 751 -16.57 -5.90 -11.95
CA ILE A 751 -15.84 -5.34 -10.80
C ILE A 751 -16.56 -5.70 -9.50
N ALA A 752 -17.85 -5.38 -9.40
CA ALA A 752 -18.64 -5.70 -8.21
C ALA A 752 -18.65 -7.20 -7.89
N ARG A 753 -18.72 -8.04 -8.92
CA ARG A 753 -18.67 -9.50 -8.78
C ARG A 753 -17.30 -10.01 -8.33
N ALA A 754 -16.21 -9.43 -8.82
CA ALA A 754 -14.86 -9.77 -8.37
C ALA A 754 -14.67 -9.45 -6.88
N HIS A 755 -15.14 -8.29 -6.41
CA HIS A 755 -15.16 -7.96 -4.99
C HIS A 755 -16.03 -8.92 -4.18
N ALA A 756 -17.22 -9.28 -4.65
CA ALA A 756 -18.07 -10.27 -3.98
C ALA A 756 -17.42 -11.66 -3.92
N LEU A 757 -16.65 -12.05 -4.94
CA LEU A 757 -15.87 -13.29 -4.94
C LEU A 757 -14.79 -13.29 -3.85
N LEU A 758 -14.06 -12.18 -3.71
CA LEU A 758 -13.06 -12.01 -2.65
C LEU A 758 -13.69 -12.09 -1.25
N GLU A 759 -14.75 -11.32 -0.99
CA GLU A 759 -15.39 -11.30 0.32
C GLU A 759 -16.06 -12.64 0.65
N ASN A 760 -16.95 -13.12 -0.20
CA ASN A 760 -17.85 -14.22 0.16
C ASN A 760 -17.17 -15.60 0.02
N HIS A 761 -16.26 -15.78 -0.94
CA HIS A 761 -15.63 -17.09 -1.18
C HIS A 761 -14.24 -17.20 -0.57
N ALA A 762 -13.36 -16.20 -0.73
CA ALA A 762 -12.01 -16.29 -0.20
C ALA A 762 -11.96 -15.97 1.31
N LYS A 763 -12.52 -14.83 1.73
CA LYS A 763 -12.47 -14.41 3.13
C LYS A 763 -13.45 -15.16 4.01
N GLU A 764 -14.74 -15.17 3.66
CA GLU A 764 -15.78 -15.85 4.45
C GLU A 764 -15.77 -17.36 4.20
N GLY A 765 -15.88 -17.79 2.94
CA GLY A 765 -16.03 -19.20 2.57
C GLY A 765 -14.81 -20.10 2.85
N ALA A 766 -13.59 -19.59 2.66
CA ALA A 766 -12.35 -20.35 2.90
C ALA A 766 -11.60 -19.94 4.18
N GLY A 767 -12.13 -18.96 4.92
CA GLY A 767 -11.55 -18.51 6.17
C GLY A 767 -10.23 -17.75 6.02
N ARG A 768 -10.12 -16.90 4.97
CA ARG A 768 -8.96 -16.00 4.71
C ARG A 768 -7.66 -16.73 4.38
N ALA A 769 -6.60 -15.96 4.07
CA ALA A 769 -5.34 -16.47 3.53
C ALA A 769 -5.56 -17.39 2.31
N ALA A 770 -6.52 -17.01 1.45
CA ALA A 770 -7.05 -17.87 0.40
C ALA A 770 -7.28 -17.13 -0.92
N CYS A 771 -7.36 -17.90 -1.99
CA CYS A 771 -7.73 -17.41 -3.31
C CYS A 771 -8.98 -18.14 -3.82
N ALA A 772 -9.92 -17.37 -4.35
CA ALA A 772 -11.11 -17.86 -5.04
C ALA A 772 -11.03 -17.48 -6.52
N VAL A 773 -11.15 -18.46 -7.42
CA VAL A 773 -11.20 -18.27 -8.86
C VAL A 773 -12.59 -18.61 -9.35
N GLU A 774 -13.23 -17.67 -10.05
CA GLU A 774 -14.53 -17.87 -10.71
C GLU A 774 -14.37 -17.84 -12.23
N LEU A 775 -14.84 -18.90 -12.89
CA LEU A 775 -15.06 -18.89 -14.34
C LEU A 775 -16.52 -18.55 -14.64
N SER A 776 -16.76 -17.32 -15.10
CA SER A 776 -18.09 -16.82 -15.44
C SER A 776 -18.34 -16.92 -16.95
N LYS A 777 -18.86 -18.06 -17.41
CA LYS A 777 -19.22 -18.25 -18.82
C LYS A 777 -20.53 -17.52 -19.19
N ARG A 778 -20.67 -17.10 -20.45
CA ARG A 778 -21.92 -16.51 -20.98
C ARG A 778 -23.11 -17.49 -20.86
N SER A 779 -22.84 -18.79 -20.92
CA SER A 779 -23.81 -19.89 -20.76
C SER A 779 -23.24 -21.00 -19.85
N GLY A 780 -24.10 -21.68 -19.08
CA GLY A 780 -23.72 -22.86 -18.27
C GLY A 780 -23.42 -22.62 -16.78
N GLY A 781 -23.61 -21.39 -16.28
CA GLY A 781 -23.44 -21.03 -14.87
C GLY A 781 -21.98 -20.93 -14.42
N SER A 782 -21.78 -20.35 -13.23
CA SER A 782 -20.45 -20.16 -12.64
C SER A 782 -19.78 -21.48 -12.24
N ARG A 783 -18.45 -21.49 -12.31
CA ARG A 783 -17.61 -22.56 -11.75
C ARG A 783 -16.57 -21.91 -10.84
N PHE A 784 -16.34 -22.50 -9.67
CA PHE A 784 -15.49 -21.93 -8.65
C PHE A 784 -14.35 -22.90 -8.31
N PHE A 785 -13.18 -22.33 -8.01
CA PHE A 785 -12.08 -23.03 -7.37
C PHE A 785 -11.54 -22.16 -6.25
N THR A 786 -11.66 -22.62 -5.01
CA THR A 786 -11.26 -21.85 -3.83
C THR A 786 -10.38 -22.70 -2.93
N ARG A 787 -9.19 -22.21 -2.59
CA ARG A 787 -8.22 -22.88 -1.70
C ARG A 787 -7.40 -21.86 -0.94
N LYS A 788 -6.89 -22.27 0.23
CA LYS A 788 -5.86 -21.51 0.95
C LYS A 788 -4.57 -21.45 0.13
N TRP A 789 -3.75 -20.41 0.30
CA TRP A 789 -2.50 -20.26 -0.48
C TRP A 789 -1.53 -21.42 -0.30
N LYS A 790 -1.44 -21.96 0.92
CA LYS A 790 -0.54 -23.08 1.27
C LYS A 790 -1.08 -24.46 0.83
N ASP A 791 -2.24 -24.52 0.18
CA ASP A 791 -2.83 -25.78 -0.26
C ASP A 791 -2.08 -26.34 -1.49
N PRO A 792 -1.63 -27.61 -1.46
CA PRO A 792 -0.90 -28.23 -2.58
C PRO A 792 -1.73 -28.29 -3.87
N ALA A 793 -3.05 -28.19 -3.80
CA ALA A 793 -3.92 -28.17 -4.97
C ALA A 793 -3.58 -27.02 -5.94
N TRP A 794 -2.91 -25.94 -5.51
CA TRP A 794 -2.44 -24.89 -6.42
C TRP A 794 -1.33 -25.33 -7.35
N GLU A 795 -0.41 -26.18 -6.89
CA GLU A 795 0.63 -26.76 -7.74
C GLU A 795 -0.01 -27.68 -8.77
N SER A 796 -0.93 -28.53 -8.34
CA SER A 796 -1.73 -29.39 -9.21
C SER A 796 -2.56 -28.57 -10.21
N PHE A 797 -3.19 -27.47 -9.77
CA PHE A 797 -3.96 -26.56 -10.62
C PHE A 797 -3.11 -25.98 -11.75
N GLN A 798 -1.89 -25.52 -11.44
CA GLN A 798 -0.96 -24.97 -12.43
C GLN A 798 -0.38 -26.06 -13.33
N ASN A 799 -0.10 -27.25 -12.79
CA ASN A 799 0.41 -28.41 -13.53
C ASN A 799 -0.62 -28.98 -14.50
N LEU A 800 -1.90 -28.95 -14.14
CA LEU A 800 -2.99 -29.46 -14.98
C LEU A 800 -2.99 -28.81 -16.36
N GLY A 801 -2.63 -27.52 -16.44
CA GLY A 801 -2.52 -26.84 -17.73
C GLY A 801 -1.49 -27.47 -18.67
N ARG A 802 -0.35 -27.92 -18.12
CA ARG A 802 0.67 -28.68 -18.86
C ARG A 802 0.18 -30.07 -19.24
N TRP A 803 -0.54 -30.75 -18.36
CA TRP A 803 -1.07 -32.09 -18.64
C TRP A 803 -2.18 -32.10 -19.70
N ILE A 804 -2.94 -31.02 -19.81
CA ILE A 804 -4.01 -30.85 -20.82
C ILE A 804 -3.47 -30.31 -22.15
N SER A 805 -2.36 -29.57 -22.13
CA SER A 805 -1.82 -28.85 -23.29
C SER A 805 -0.48 -29.43 -23.75
N ALA A 806 -0.51 -30.23 -24.83
CA ALA A 806 0.60 -30.48 -25.74
C ALA A 806 0.12 -31.47 -26.81
N GLY A 807 0.33 -31.22 -28.10
CA GLY A 807 -0.11 -32.10 -29.21
C GLY A 807 0.16 -33.61 -28.97
N GLU A 808 1.38 -34.08 -29.24
CA GLU A 808 1.75 -35.50 -29.08
C GLU A 808 2.06 -35.92 -27.63
N ARG A 809 2.19 -34.96 -26.70
CA ARG A 809 2.46 -35.19 -25.26
C ARG A 809 1.26 -34.92 -24.35
N GLN A 810 0.04 -34.81 -24.90
CA GLN A 810 -1.17 -34.63 -24.11
C GLN A 810 -1.22 -35.75 -23.06
N GLN A 811 -1.46 -35.44 -21.79
CA GLN A 811 -1.57 -36.43 -20.70
C GLN A 811 -3.00 -36.56 -20.18
N VAL A 812 -3.84 -35.54 -20.39
CA VAL A 812 -5.26 -35.50 -19.96
C VAL A 812 -6.17 -35.00 -21.08
N SER A 813 -7.22 -35.78 -21.40
CA SER A 813 -8.27 -35.35 -22.34
C SER A 813 -9.10 -34.21 -21.77
N ARG A 814 -9.39 -33.16 -22.57
CA ARG A 814 -10.30 -32.06 -22.21
C ARG A 814 -11.69 -32.54 -21.78
N SER A 815 -12.12 -33.71 -22.25
CA SER A 815 -13.40 -34.34 -21.87
C SER A 815 -13.42 -34.90 -20.45
N LEU A 816 -12.25 -35.18 -19.84
CA LEU A 816 -12.17 -35.87 -18.55
C LEU A 816 -12.84 -35.04 -17.43
N ALA A 817 -12.61 -33.72 -17.42
CA ALA A 817 -13.22 -32.81 -16.45
C ALA A 817 -14.76 -32.85 -16.49
N TYR A 818 -15.33 -32.94 -17.70
CA TYR A 818 -16.77 -33.05 -17.90
C TYR A 818 -17.30 -34.46 -17.55
N ARG A 819 -16.55 -35.51 -17.89
CA ARG A 819 -16.90 -36.91 -17.58
C ARG A 819 -16.86 -37.20 -16.08
N LEU A 820 -15.95 -36.60 -15.33
CA LEU A 820 -15.84 -36.84 -13.89
C LEU A 820 -17.09 -36.44 -13.12
N ASN A 821 -17.84 -35.45 -13.59
CA ASN A 821 -19.11 -35.08 -12.99
C ASN A 821 -20.19 -36.18 -13.14
N LEU A 822 -20.10 -37.04 -14.16
CA LEU A 822 -21.01 -38.19 -14.33
C LEU A 822 -20.78 -39.27 -13.27
N PHE A 823 -19.59 -39.31 -12.66
CA PHE A 823 -19.26 -40.29 -11.61
C PHE A 823 -19.53 -39.76 -10.19
N ARG A 824 -20.17 -38.60 -10.04
CA ARG A 824 -20.34 -37.91 -8.74
C ARG A 824 -20.88 -38.82 -7.64
N ASP A 825 -21.95 -39.56 -7.90
CA ASP A 825 -22.55 -40.44 -6.88
C ASP A 825 -21.61 -41.59 -6.49
N GLY A 826 -20.91 -42.16 -7.47
CA GLY A 826 -19.90 -43.19 -7.23
C GLY A 826 -18.71 -42.68 -6.44
N VAL A 827 -18.20 -41.49 -6.77
CA VAL A 827 -17.11 -40.83 -6.04
C VAL A 827 -17.54 -40.51 -4.61
N ASN A 828 -18.73 -39.92 -4.43
CA ASN A 828 -19.26 -39.63 -3.10
C ASN A 828 -19.37 -40.90 -2.24
N ALA A 829 -19.82 -42.02 -2.82
CA ALA A 829 -19.87 -43.31 -2.13
C ALA A 829 -18.47 -43.85 -1.78
N MET A 830 -17.46 -43.66 -2.64
CA MET A 830 -16.08 -44.02 -2.35
C MET A 830 -15.51 -43.19 -1.19
N LEU A 831 -15.78 -41.88 -1.16
CA LEU A 831 -15.28 -40.97 -0.12
C LEU A 831 -15.84 -41.25 1.28
N GLN A 832 -16.90 -42.05 1.41
CA GLN A 832 -17.40 -42.52 2.70
C GLN A 832 -16.65 -43.74 3.25
N ARG A 833 -15.66 -44.27 2.53
CA ARG A 833 -14.84 -45.42 2.95
C ARG A 833 -13.48 -44.97 3.48
N ASP A 834 -12.87 -45.81 4.33
CA ASP A 834 -11.58 -45.49 4.97
C ASP A 834 -10.44 -45.20 3.98
N ASP A 835 -10.40 -45.87 2.82
CA ASP A 835 -9.46 -45.61 1.72
C ASP A 835 -10.11 -44.85 0.54
N GLY A 836 -11.08 -43.98 0.80
CA GLY A 836 -11.84 -43.29 -0.25
C GLY A 836 -10.97 -42.48 -1.21
N ARG A 837 -9.94 -41.80 -0.70
CA ARG A 837 -8.97 -41.06 -1.53
C ARG A 837 -8.17 -42.01 -2.43
N GLY A 838 -7.63 -43.10 -1.89
CA GLY A 838 -6.86 -44.07 -2.67
C GLY A 838 -7.70 -44.80 -3.72
N MET A 839 -8.98 -45.08 -3.41
CA MET A 839 -9.96 -45.57 -4.39
C MET A 839 -10.16 -44.58 -5.55
N LEU A 840 -10.30 -43.28 -5.26
CA LEU A 840 -10.45 -42.26 -6.29
C LEU A 840 -9.21 -42.12 -7.18
N VAL A 841 -8.01 -42.17 -6.60
CA VAL A 841 -6.74 -42.18 -7.37
C VAL A 841 -6.74 -43.35 -8.36
N ARG A 842 -7.04 -44.58 -7.91
CA ARG A 842 -7.09 -45.77 -8.78
C ARG A 842 -8.16 -45.66 -9.87
N LEU A 843 -9.33 -45.06 -9.55
CA LEU A 843 -10.37 -44.80 -10.53
C LEU A 843 -9.87 -43.85 -11.63
N LEU A 844 -9.22 -42.76 -11.23
CA LEU A 844 -8.67 -41.76 -12.16
C LEU A 844 -7.56 -42.35 -13.02
N GLU A 845 -6.68 -43.16 -12.44
CA GLU A 845 -5.68 -43.93 -13.17
C GLU A 845 -6.32 -44.77 -14.28
N ALA A 846 -7.40 -45.51 -13.99
CA ALA A 846 -8.10 -46.29 -14.99
C ALA A 846 -8.80 -45.41 -16.06
N GLN A 847 -9.32 -44.23 -15.68
CA GLN A 847 -9.93 -43.29 -16.63
C GLN A 847 -8.90 -42.65 -17.58
N LEU A 848 -7.69 -42.38 -17.08
CA LEU A 848 -6.58 -41.86 -17.88
C LEU A 848 -6.16 -42.90 -18.93
N GLU A 849 -6.01 -44.18 -18.56
CA GLU A 849 -5.72 -45.27 -19.50
C GLU A 849 -6.78 -45.41 -20.61
N ARG A 850 -8.06 -45.32 -20.25
CA ARG A 850 -9.17 -45.40 -21.21
C ARG A 850 -9.23 -44.22 -22.18
N SER A 851 -8.57 -43.11 -21.87
CA SER A 851 -8.62 -41.90 -22.69
C SER A 851 -7.72 -41.95 -23.93
N GLY A 852 -6.99 -43.05 -24.16
CA GLY A 852 -6.16 -43.27 -25.36
C GLY A 852 -4.82 -42.53 -25.33
N ILE A 853 -4.57 -41.77 -24.27
CA ILE A 853 -3.39 -40.98 -24.00
C ILE A 853 -2.45 -41.81 -23.09
N ARG A 854 -1.16 -41.94 -23.42
CA ARG A 854 -0.18 -42.79 -22.68
C ARG A 854 0.74 -41.97 -21.76
N PRO A 855 0.34 -41.63 -20.51
CA PRO A 855 1.31 -41.26 -19.48
C PRO A 855 2.10 -42.52 -19.06
N VAL A 856 3.43 -42.42 -18.91
CA VAL A 856 4.30 -43.56 -18.63
C VAL A 856 4.41 -43.79 -17.12
N GLY A 857 3.99 -44.97 -16.63
CA GLY A 857 4.33 -45.48 -15.29
C GLY A 857 4.05 -44.51 -14.12
N ALA A 858 5.12 -44.08 -13.43
CA ALA A 858 5.06 -43.23 -12.24
C ALA A 858 4.42 -41.84 -12.48
N GLU A 859 4.48 -41.31 -13.71
CA GLU A 859 3.84 -40.03 -14.05
C GLU A 859 2.31 -40.11 -13.97
N LYS A 860 1.73 -41.26 -14.30
CA LYS A 860 0.28 -41.47 -14.29
C LYS A 860 -0.32 -41.29 -12.91
N ARG A 861 0.33 -41.86 -11.90
CA ARG A 861 -0.11 -41.75 -10.50
C ARG A 861 -0.02 -40.31 -10.01
N VAL A 862 1.06 -39.61 -10.36
CA VAL A 862 1.24 -38.18 -10.03
C VAL A 862 0.13 -37.32 -10.66
N VAL A 863 -0.22 -37.55 -11.93
CA VAL A 863 -1.33 -36.85 -12.59
C VAL A 863 -2.67 -37.16 -11.91
N ALA A 864 -2.93 -38.44 -11.57
CA ALA A 864 -4.15 -38.84 -10.89
C ALA A 864 -4.26 -38.21 -9.49
N GLU A 865 -3.18 -38.24 -8.71
CA GLU A 865 -3.09 -37.60 -7.40
C GLU A 865 -3.31 -36.08 -7.50
N GLY A 866 -2.69 -35.42 -8.48
CA GLY A 866 -2.91 -34.00 -8.70
C GLY A 866 -4.35 -33.66 -9.11
N ILE A 867 -5.01 -34.50 -9.92
CA ILE A 867 -6.44 -34.35 -10.21
C ILE A 867 -7.27 -34.50 -8.92
N VAL A 868 -6.95 -35.48 -8.07
CA VAL A 868 -7.61 -35.67 -6.77
C VAL A 868 -7.52 -34.41 -5.91
N ASP A 869 -6.36 -33.79 -5.83
CA ASP A 869 -6.15 -32.57 -5.02
C ASP A 869 -7.02 -31.40 -5.50
N ILE A 870 -7.27 -31.30 -6.81
CA ILE A 870 -8.14 -30.27 -7.38
C ILE A 870 -9.61 -30.57 -7.10
N VAL A 871 -10.04 -31.83 -7.28
CA VAL A 871 -11.47 -32.19 -7.21
C VAL A 871 -11.96 -32.48 -5.80
N LEU A 872 -11.09 -32.66 -4.82
CA LEU A 872 -11.48 -32.81 -3.42
C LEU A 872 -11.28 -31.49 -2.68
N ALA A 873 -12.35 -31.01 -2.04
CA ALA A 873 -12.32 -29.86 -1.15
C ALA A 873 -12.59 -30.31 0.29
N PRO A 874 -12.05 -29.63 1.31
CA PRO A 874 -12.44 -29.88 2.70
C PRO A 874 -13.93 -29.55 2.89
N GLY A 875 -14.67 -30.46 3.53
CA GLY A 875 -16.04 -30.25 3.98
C GLY A 875 -16.11 -29.69 5.40
N ASP A 876 -17.28 -29.19 5.79
CA ASP A 876 -17.51 -28.54 7.08
C ASP A 876 -17.28 -29.49 8.27
N ASP A 877 -17.45 -30.80 8.06
CA ASP A 877 -17.21 -31.87 9.04
C ASP A 877 -15.79 -32.47 8.95
N GLY A 878 -14.92 -31.86 8.15
CA GLY A 878 -13.58 -32.36 7.86
C GLY A 878 -13.51 -33.51 6.86
N ARG A 879 -14.64 -34.02 6.35
CA ARG A 879 -14.65 -35.04 5.29
C ARG A 879 -14.45 -34.39 3.92
N PRO A 880 -13.76 -35.06 2.98
CA PRO A 880 -13.57 -34.53 1.64
C PRO A 880 -14.88 -34.50 0.85
N ILE A 881 -15.16 -33.37 0.19
CA ILE A 881 -16.29 -33.16 -0.72
C ILE A 881 -15.79 -33.16 -2.16
N PHE A 882 -16.47 -33.89 -3.03
CA PHE A 882 -16.17 -33.90 -4.46
C PHE A 882 -16.71 -32.67 -5.20
N ARG A 883 -15.80 -31.84 -5.72
CA ARG A 883 -16.02 -30.61 -6.49
C ARG A 883 -15.19 -30.61 -7.79
N PRO A 884 -15.65 -31.28 -8.86
CA PRO A 884 -14.92 -31.42 -10.12
C PRO A 884 -14.77 -30.11 -10.91
N GLU A 885 -15.48 -29.05 -10.52
CA GLU A 885 -15.51 -27.76 -11.20
C GLU A 885 -14.11 -27.12 -11.31
N GLY A 886 -13.24 -27.36 -10.33
CA GLY A 886 -11.87 -26.87 -10.31
C GLY A 886 -11.05 -27.30 -11.53
N LEU A 887 -11.28 -28.50 -12.07
CA LEU A 887 -10.61 -28.97 -13.28
C LEU A 887 -11.02 -28.15 -14.52
N ILE A 888 -12.29 -27.74 -14.58
CA ILE A 888 -12.79 -26.91 -15.70
C ILE A 888 -12.14 -25.54 -15.63
N VAL A 889 -12.04 -24.96 -14.44
CA VAL A 889 -11.41 -23.65 -14.22
C VAL A 889 -9.91 -23.73 -14.56
N ALA A 890 -9.20 -24.74 -14.05
CA ALA A 890 -7.78 -24.96 -14.32
C ALA A 890 -7.49 -25.21 -15.81
N ALA A 891 -8.29 -26.03 -16.47
CA ALA A 891 -8.16 -26.27 -17.91
C ALA A 891 -8.39 -25.00 -18.74
N PHE A 892 -9.30 -24.12 -18.29
CA PHE A 892 -9.57 -22.85 -18.95
C PHE A 892 -8.45 -21.82 -18.72
N ALA A 893 -7.81 -21.86 -17.55
CA ALA A 893 -6.69 -21.00 -17.18
C ALA A 893 -5.31 -21.52 -17.60
N ALA A 894 -5.25 -22.66 -18.28
CA ALA A 894 -4.02 -23.25 -18.76
C ALA A 894 -3.33 -22.36 -19.80
N ASP A 895 -2.02 -22.15 -19.65
CA ASP A 895 -1.19 -21.63 -20.73
C ASP A 895 -0.93 -22.77 -21.72
N THR A 896 -1.42 -22.63 -22.96
CA THR A 896 -1.40 -23.71 -23.96
C THR A 896 -0.06 -23.81 -24.71
N GLU A 897 0.88 -22.90 -24.47
CA GLU A 897 2.17 -22.81 -25.18
C GLU A 897 3.37 -22.55 -24.24
N SER A 898 3.43 -23.21 -23.08
CA SER A 898 4.63 -23.14 -22.24
C SER A 898 5.76 -24.03 -22.79
N GLU A 899 6.31 -23.70 -23.95
CA GLU A 899 7.63 -24.15 -24.44
C GLU A 899 8.10 -23.20 -25.55
N VAL A 900 8.63 -22.04 -25.17
CA VAL A 900 9.85 -21.51 -25.81
C VAL A 900 10.69 -20.97 -24.65
N SER A 901 11.82 -21.63 -24.44
CA SER A 901 12.85 -21.38 -23.42
C SER A 901 13.20 -19.91 -23.23
#